data_AF-A0A3M1AWL3-F1
#
_entry.id   AF-A0A3M1AWL3-F1
#
_cell.length_a   1.000
_cell.length_b   1.000
_cell.length_c   1.000
_cell.angle_alpha   90.00
_cell.angle_beta   90.00
_cell.angle_gamma   90.00
#
_symmetry.space_group_name_H-M   'P 1'
#
loop_
_entity.id
_entity.type
_entity.pdbx_description
1 polymer ?
#
loop_
_entity_poly.entity_id
_entity_poly.type
_entity_poly.pdbx_seq_one_letter_code
_entity_poly.pdbx_strand_id
1 'polypeptide(L)'
;MDASITSLFQSRDSTLWAGTVSGVNRFRRETGRFQGFPHHFRTYRRGWGDIRQTIEDDKGHLWLATPGELMIFDPAQQTYRSIRSEKMNPLSLNSNYLTRIMRDRSGVIWIGTNGYGLNLHDPKAERFLTYRRPRNFTSRIDRFSITAIMQDRQGNVWISADVLYRWNPRTGELKSFETDSNHPQDFGNTGSWSLLQDRDGLIWVAGFEGLYRYDPASGQVRHFDRDSGLKEKMAFQVYQDRQNHIWVGTENYFSRYDAKTNRFRHHRFRQNPPSRFMSLTDVYQDKSGTFWLATDDGLAHFKPATGDIRYFRHDPANVRSLSNNVVLCITPDPGDANILWLGTAGGGVNRFDLREERFRAYTESHGLPNNVVYAALPDKAGNFWLSTNNGLSRFNPVAETFRNFDVSDGLQSNEFNTGAYFLSRSGEMFFGGIMGLNYFYPENIVDNPHVPRVAITGMRLFNQPISPQSHPEILDTLITYKKRVKLSYRDNVIGFEFAALDYSAPSRNQFTYRMWGFDDRWIEAGGERIATYTNLPAGDYIFQVKGSNNDGVWNEKGAHLAIHIKNPPWKTPWAYALYILVGLGLLYGIRRYEMNRIFLKNRLQIEQVAGAKLRELDQLKSQFFANISHEFRTPLTLILGPIQQLMEKQPDEAAKHSLRMMQRNATRLLGLINQLLDLAKLDAGKMEIRVVQADFIPFLQGIFRTYQSMANIKGVELTFESNRPAIFLYFERDKLEKVFHNLLANALKFTPEGGRVSVAVAVAVAGAGPVAMAGGDENVEAVSGSAIEVTITDTGPGIPAKQLPFIFDRFYRANEQEHFDPLNKPAAEK
;
A
#
# COMPACT_ATOMS: atom_id res chain seq x y z
N MET A 1 -14.02 -61.80 28.48
CA MET A 1 -14.31 -61.33 27.12
C MET A 1 -14.59 -59.85 27.23
N ASP A 2 -13.87 -59.00 26.48
CA ASP A 2 -14.20 -57.57 26.42
C ASP A 2 -15.62 -57.41 25.90
N ALA A 3 -16.48 -56.77 26.68
CA ALA A 3 -17.89 -56.59 26.32
C ALA A 3 -18.14 -55.36 25.42
N SER A 4 -17.11 -54.56 25.15
CA SER A 4 -17.22 -53.31 24.40
C SER A 4 -16.13 -53.20 23.33
N ILE A 5 -16.55 -52.96 22.10
CA ILE A 5 -15.70 -52.50 21.01
C ILE A 5 -15.69 -50.98 21.06
N THR A 6 -14.51 -50.39 21.14
CA THR A 6 -14.34 -48.94 21.33
C THR A 6 -13.72 -48.25 20.13
N SER A 7 -13.11 -49.02 19.23
CA SER A 7 -12.82 -48.56 17.87
C SER A 7 -13.00 -49.68 16.85
N LEU A 8 -13.40 -49.31 15.64
CA LEU A 8 -13.45 -50.17 14.46
C LEU A 8 -12.64 -49.53 13.36
N PHE A 9 -11.77 -50.30 12.73
CA PHE A 9 -10.91 -49.83 11.66
C PHE A 9 -10.74 -50.91 10.60
N GLN A 10 -10.90 -50.55 9.33
CA GLN A 10 -10.60 -51.44 8.22
C GLN A 10 -9.25 -51.02 7.62
N SER A 11 -8.30 -51.95 7.65
CA SER A 11 -6.96 -51.80 7.08
C SER A 11 -7.02 -51.85 5.55
N ARG A 12 -5.95 -51.37 4.89
CA ARG A 12 -5.83 -51.30 3.43
C ARG A 12 -5.90 -52.68 2.76
N ASP A 13 -5.47 -53.72 3.46
CA ASP A 13 -5.59 -55.12 3.04
C ASP A 13 -7.02 -55.70 3.23
N SER A 14 -7.99 -54.85 3.56
CA SER A 14 -9.38 -55.19 3.90
C SER A 14 -9.57 -55.97 5.20
N THR A 15 -8.52 -56.13 6.02
CA THR A 15 -8.61 -56.70 7.37
C THR A 15 -9.40 -55.76 8.27
N LEU A 16 -10.39 -56.29 8.99
CA LEU A 16 -11.15 -55.53 9.98
C LEU A 16 -10.54 -55.71 11.36
N TRP A 17 -10.19 -54.61 12.00
CA TRP A 17 -9.66 -54.52 13.35
C TRP A 17 -10.67 -53.89 14.29
N ALA A 18 -10.87 -54.54 15.44
CA ALA A 18 -11.69 -54.04 16.53
C ALA A 18 -10.80 -53.76 17.74
N GLY A 19 -10.66 -52.49 18.10
CA GLY A 19 -10.01 -52.08 19.34
C GLY A 19 -10.94 -52.28 20.53
N THR A 20 -10.39 -52.80 21.61
CA THR A 20 -11.07 -53.05 22.88
C THR A 20 -10.19 -52.60 24.04
N VAL A 21 -10.70 -52.72 25.27
CA VAL A 21 -9.96 -52.36 26.49
C VAL A 21 -8.76 -53.25 26.76
N SER A 22 -8.73 -54.46 26.20
CA SER A 22 -7.62 -55.41 26.39
C SER A 22 -6.63 -55.44 25.24
N GLY A 23 -6.89 -54.76 24.12
CA GLY A 23 -6.02 -54.76 22.93
C GLY A 23 -6.78 -54.70 21.61
N VAL A 24 -6.14 -55.15 20.53
CA VAL A 24 -6.79 -55.18 19.20
C VAL A 24 -7.22 -56.60 18.84
N ASN A 25 -8.34 -56.71 18.14
CA ASN A 25 -8.90 -57.97 17.68
C ASN A 25 -9.02 -57.95 16.17
N ARG A 26 -8.41 -58.92 15.48
CA ARG A 26 -8.52 -59.10 14.04
C ARG A 26 -9.75 -59.95 13.72
N PHE A 27 -10.67 -59.42 12.93
CA PHE A 27 -11.83 -60.16 12.44
C PHE A 27 -11.48 -60.91 11.15
N ARG A 28 -11.56 -62.25 11.19
CA ARG A 28 -11.40 -63.10 10.02
C ARG A 28 -12.76 -63.30 9.35
N ARG A 29 -12.96 -62.63 8.21
CA ARG A 29 -14.22 -62.68 7.44
C ARG A 29 -14.61 -64.11 7.04
N GLU A 30 -13.64 -64.93 6.66
CA GLU A 30 -13.85 -66.32 6.23
C GLU A 30 -14.43 -67.23 7.32
N THR A 31 -14.02 -67.02 8.58
CA THR A 31 -14.41 -67.89 9.69
C THR A 31 -15.44 -67.25 10.62
N GLY A 32 -15.73 -65.95 10.45
CA GLY A 32 -16.56 -65.16 11.36
C GLY A 32 -15.99 -65.06 12.79
N ARG A 33 -14.68 -65.26 12.97
CA ARG A 33 -14.03 -65.32 14.29
C ARG A 33 -13.08 -64.14 14.50
N PHE A 34 -12.94 -63.72 15.75
CA PHE A 34 -11.94 -62.75 16.18
C PHE A 34 -10.68 -63.45 16.69
N GLN A 35 -9.52 -62.93 16.29
CA GLN A 35 -8.23 -63.27 16.88
C GLN A 35 -7.75 -62.06 17.71
N GLY A 36 -7.69 -62.21 19.02
CA GLY A 36 -7.28 -61.16 19.95
C GLY A 36 -5.76 -61.06 20.11
N PHE A 37 -5.27 -59.83 20.18
CA PHE A 37 -3.88 -59.47 20.49
C PHE A 37 -3.92 -58.58 21.73
N PRO A 38 -3.57 -59.11 22.92
CA PRO A 38 -3.66 -58.34 24.15
C PRO A 38 -2.46 -57.41 24.32
N HIS A 39 -2.71 -56.17 24.77
CA HIS A 39 -1.66 -55.23 25.15
C HIS A 39 -1.31 -55.34 26.65
N HIS A 40 -0.44 -54.46 27.16
CA HIS A 40 0.11 -54.58 28.52
C HIS A 40 -0.82 -54.17 29.68
N PHE A 41 -1.92 -53.44 29.45
CA PHE A 41 -2.85 -53.11 30.54
C PHE A 41 -3.60 -54.37 30.99
N ARG A 42 -3.26 -54.86 32.19
CA ARG A 42 -3.81 -56.11 32.77
C ARG A 42 -5.04 -55.89 33.66
N THR A 43 -5.49 -54.65 33.88
CA THR A 43 -6.57 -54.32 34.84
C THR A 43 -7.62 -53.36 34.27
N TYR A 44 -8.87 -53.86 34.22
CA TYR A 44 -10.09 -53.20 33.72
C TYR A 44 -10.43 -51.86 34.40
N ARG A 45 -9.93 -51.62 35.62
CA ARG A 45 -10.58 -50.69 36.57
C ARG A 45 -10.49 -49.19 36.27
N ARG A 46 -9.86 -48.76 35.18
CA ARG A 46 -9.81 -47.32 34.82
C ARG A 46 -9.94 -46.98 33.34
N GLY A 47 -10.17 -47.96 32.45
CA GLY A 47 -10.30 -47.69 31.01
C GLY A 47 -9.03 -47.16 30.32
N TRP A 48 -7.86 -47.27 30.95
CA TRP A 48 -6.59 -46.76 30.39
C TRP A 48 -6.10 -47.52 29.16
N GLY A 49 -6.44 -48.81 29.04
CA GLY A 49 -6.20 -49.61 27.83
C GLY A 49 -7.22 -49.39 26.73
N ASP A 50 -8.21 -48.53 26.94
CA ASP A 50 -9.28 -48.36 25.97
C ASP A 50 -8.78 -47.74 24.66
N ILE A 51 -8.91 -48.48 23.56
CA ILE A 51 -8.48 -48.03 22.23
C ILE A 51 -9.57 -47.17 21.61
N ARG A 52 -9.47 -45.86 21.80
CA ARG A 52 -10.44 -44.87 21.31
C ARG A 52 -10.42 -44.70 19.81
N GLN A 53 -9.26 -44.87 19.19
CA GLN A 53 -9.12 -44.73 17.74
C GLN A 53 -7.95 -45.59 17.25
N THR A 54 -8.15 -46.19 16.07
CA THR A 54 -7.13 -46.95 15.36
C THR A 54 -6.93 -46.34 13.97
N ILE A 55 -5.68 -46.16 13.55
CA ILE A 55 -5.30 -45.86 12.16
C ILE A 55 -4.14 -46.75 11.73
N GLU A 56 -3.82 -46.79 10.43
CA GLU A 56 -2.71 -47.57 9.87
C GLU A 56 -1.68 -46.65 9.20
N ASP A 57 -0.40 -46.88 9.49
CA ASP A 57 0.71 -46.22 8.79
C ASP A 57 1.07 -46.91 7.47
N ASP A 58 2.08 -46.39 6.75
CA ASP A 58 2.47 -46.97 5.47
C ASP A 58 3.10 -48.36 5.55
N LYS A 59 3.68 -48.71 6.70
CA LYS A 59 4.32 -50.00 6.96
C LYS A 59 3.31 -51.06 7.44
N GLY A 60 2.06 -50.68 7.65
CA GLY A 60 0.99 -51.58 8.13
C GLY A 60 0.92 -51.68 9.64
N HIS A 61 1.64 -50.83 10.39
CA HIS A 61 1.48 -50.78 11.84
C HIS A 61 0.19 -50.05 12.21
N LEU A 62 -0.45 -50.51 13.28
CA LEU A 62 -1.67 -49.90 13.80
C LEU A 62 -1.31 -48.90 14.91
N TRP A 63 -1.68 -47.64 14.72
CA TRP A 63 -1.54 -46.59 15.71
C TRP A 63 -2.83 -46.49 16.51
N LEU A 64 -2.70 -46.66 17.83
CA LEU A 64 -3.79 -46.87 18.76
C LEU A 64 -3.79 -45.73 19.78
N ALA A 65 -4.82 -44.88 19.72
CA ALA A 65 -5.00 -43.80 20.68
C ALA A 65 -5.63 -44.36 21.96
N THR A 66 -4.94 -44.23 23.10
CA THR A 66 -5.50 -44.57 24.41
C THR A 66 -5.57 -43.33 25.31
N PRO A 67 -6.33 -43.35 26.43
CA PRO A 67 -6.39 -42.24 27.36
C PRO A 67 -5.07 -41.86 28.05
N GLY A 68 -4.09 -42.78 28.08
CA GLY A 68 -2.85 -42.61 28.84
C GLY A 68 -1.57 -42.70 28.02
N GLU A 69 -1.64 -43.15 26.77
CA GLU A 69 -0.49 -43.31 25.89
C GLU A 69 -0.91 -43.51 24.43
N LEU A 70 0.04 -43.33 23.52
CA LEU A 70 -0.06 -43.79 22.16
C LEU A 70 0.58 -45.18 22.07
N MET A 71 -0.15 -46.18 21.59
CA MET A 71 0.46 -47.48 21.28
C MET A 71 0.60 -47.67 19.77
N ILE A 72 1.68 -48.30 19.35
CA ILE A 72 1.88 -48.78 17.98
C ILE A 72 1.96 -50.29 18.04
N PHE A 73 1.04 -50.97 17.36
CA PHE A 73 1.00 -52.42 17.25
C PHE A 73 1.54 -52.85 15.89
N ASP A 74 2.53 -53.73 15.89
CA ASP A 74 3.04 -54.40 14.69
C ASP A 74 2.31 -55.74 14.52
N PRO A 75 1.43 -55.89 13.50
CA PRO A 75 0.72 -57.14 13.28
C PRO A 75 1.61 -58.32 12.88
N ALA A 76 2.77 -58.07 12.28
CA ALA A 76 3.71 -59.09 11.82
C ALA A 76 4.53 -59.64 13.01
N GLN A 77 5.02 -58.75 13.88
CA GLN A 77 5.79 -59.14 15.07
C GLN A 77 4.90 -59.46 16.29
N GLN A 78 3.63 -59.05 16.27
CA GLN A 78 2.68 -59.16 17.39
C GLN A 78 3.17 -58.43 18.66
N THR A 79 3.90 -57.33 18.47
CA THR A 79 4.48 -56.53 19.56
C THR A 79 3.81 -55.16 19.64
N TYR A 80 3.82 -54.59 20.85
CA TYR A 80 3.36 -53.23 21.12
C TYR A 80 4.54 -52.35 21.52
N ARG A 81 4.60 -51.15 20.94
CA ARG A 81 5.46 -50.04 21.39
C ARG A 81 4.58 -48.96 22.00
N SER A 82 4.88 -48.53 23.22
CA SER A 82 4.18 -47.43 23.88
C SER A 82 4.98 -46.13 23.77
N ILE A 83 4.30 -45.03 23.49
CA ILE A 83 4.84 -43.68 23.43
C ILE A 83 4.06 -42.81 24.42
N ARG A 84 4.81 -42.13 25.29
CA ARG A 84 4.27 -41.25 26.34
C ARG A 84 4.93 -39.88 26.29
N SER A 85 4.24 -38.92 26.89
CA SER A 85 4.73 -37.57 27.13
C SER A 85 5.81 -37.58 28.20
N GLU A 86 6.92 -36.92 27.90
CA GLU A 86 8.06 -36.73 28.79
C GLU A 86 8.33 -35.23 28.96
N LYS A 87 8.14 -34.70 30.18
CA LYS A 87 8.26 -33.26 30.47
C LYS A 87 9.60 -32.62 30.05
N MET A 88 10.67 -33.40 30.06
CA MET A 88 12.05 -32.96 29.75
C MET A 88 12.48 -33.33 28.33
N ASN A 89 11.55 -33.75 27.47
CA ASN A 89 11.83 -34.12 26.08
C ASN A 89 10.85 -33.40 25.14
N PRO A 90 11.27 -32.30 24.50
CA PRO A 90 10.40 -31.54 23.59
C PRO A 90 10.03 -32.31 22.32
N LEU A 91 10.71 -33.42 22.01
CA LEU A 91 10.40 -34.31 20.88
C LEU A 91 9.44 -35.46 21.28
N SER A 92 9.10 -35.59 22.56
CA SER A 92 8.09 -36.54 23.00
C SER A 92 6.67 -35.99 22.76
N LEU A 93 5.65 -36.82 23.00
CA LEU A 93 4.27 -36.33 22.99
C LEU A 93 4.11 -35.15 23.96
N ASN A 94 3.45 -34.08 23.53
CA ASN A 94 3.17 -32.94 24.40
C ASN A 94 2.16 -33.27 25.52
N SER A 95 1.37 -34.34 25.38
CA SER A 95 0.43 -34.83 26.38
C SER A 95 0.05 -36.29 26.10
N ASN A 96 -0.26 -37.02 27.17
CA ASN A 96 -0.77 -38.39 27.12
C ASN A 96 -2.27 -38.47 26.83
N TYR A 97 -2.99 -37.35 26.93
CA TYR A 97 -4.43 -37.29 26.74
C TYR A 97 -4.78 -37.06 25.27
N LEU A 98 -4.72 -38.15 24.49
CA LEU A 98 -4.99 -38.13 23.05
C LEU A 98 -6.48 -38.01 22.78
N THR A 99 -6.85 -37.14 21.84
CA THR A 99 -8.25 -36.94 21.40
C THR A 99 -8.50 -37.54 20.03
N ARG A 100 -7.56 -37.38 19.10
CA ARG A 100 -7.70 -37.86 17.72
C ARG A 100 -6.35 -38.13 17.08
N ILE A 101 -6.29 -39.16 16.25
CA ILE A 101 -5.15 -39.45 15.38
C ILE A 101 -5.64 -39.44 13.94
N MET A 102 -4.90 -38.80 13.04
CA MET A 102 -5.22 -38.77 11.62
C MET A 102 -3.94 -38.92 10.81
N ARG A 103 -4.04 -39.60 9.68
CA ARG A 103 -2.98 -39.65 8.69
C ARG A 103 -3.39 -38.79 7.49
N ASP A 104 -2.50 -37.92 7.03
CA ASP A 104 -2.75 -37.12 5.82
C ASP A 104 -2.33 -37.86 4.53
N ARG A 105 -2.54 -37.19 3.40
CA ARG A 105 -2.26 -37.75 2.06
C ARG A 105 -0.77 -37.93 1.78
N SER A 106 0.08 -37.18 2.48
CA SER A 106 1.53 -37.31 2.37
C SER A 106 2.05 -38.46 3.22
N GLY A 107 1.27 -38.96 4.19
CA GLY A 107 1.67 -40.03 5.11
C GLY A 107 2.03 -39.55 6.51
N VAL A 108 2.04 -38.22 6.73
CA VAL A 108 2.28 -37.62 8.03
C VAL A 108 1.12 -37.94 8.98
N ILE A 109 1.45 -38.28 10.21
CA ILE A 109 0.51 -38.62 11.28
C ILE A 109 0.35 -37.42 12.21
N TRP A 110 -0.88 -36.97 12.32
CA TRP A 110 -1.33 -35.87 13.17
C TRP A 110 -2.00 -36.43 14.42
N ILE A 111 -1.54 -35.99 15.59
CA ILE A 111 -2.02 -36.47 16.89
C ILE A 111 -2.53 -35.27 17.68
N GLY A 112 -3.84 -35.15 17.81
CA GLY A 112 -4.49 -34.15 18.63
C GLY A 112 -4.49 -34.54 20.11
N THR A 113 -4.21 -33.57 20.96
CA THR A 113 -4.24 -33.75 22.42
C THR A 113 -5.25 -32.82 23.07
N ASN A 114 -5.74 -33.22 24.24
CA ASN A 114 -6.71 -32.42 24.98
C ASN A 114 -5.99 -31.26 25.69
N GLY A 115 -6.12 -30.04 25.16
CA GLY A 115 -5.62 -28.81 25.79
C GLY A 115 -4.14 -28.48 25.54
N TYR A 116 -3.38 -29.35 24.86
CA TYR A 116 -1.94 -29.15 24.58
C TYR A 116 -1.61 -29.01 23.08
N GLY A 117 -2.61 -29.00 22.20
CA GLY A 117 -2.46 -28.75 20.77
C GLY A 117 -2.29 -30.01 19.92
N LEU A 118 -1.35 -29.97 18.97
CA LEU A 118 -1.10 -31.04 17.99
C LEU A 118 0.34 -31.55 18.10
N ASN A 119 0.54 -32.85 17.92
CA ASN A 119 1.83 -33.44 17.61
C ASN A 119 1.82 -33.92 16.16
N LEU A 120 2.97 -33.83 15.51
CA LEU A 120 3.17 -34.25 14.14
C LEU A 120 4.27 -35.30 14.13
N HIS A 121 4.00 -36.45 13.50
CA HIS A 121 4.98 -37.47 13.23
C HIS A 121 5.05 -37.69 11.72
N ASP A 122 6.17 -37.28 11.12
CA ASP A 122 6.46 -37.57 9.73
C ASP A 122 7.35 -38.82 9.66
N PRO A 123 6.86 -39.97 9.15
CA PRO A 123 7.68 -41.16 9.00
C PRO A 123 8.83 -40.96 8.01
N LYS A 124 8.78 -39.92 7.17
CA LYS A 124 9.83 -39.57 6.21
C LYS A 124 10.90 -38.65 6.80
N ALA A 125 10.66 -38.08 7.98
CA ALA A 125 11.63 -37.25 8.71
C ALA A 125 12.62 -38.09 9.53
N GLU A 126 12.40 -39.40 9.71
CA GLU A 126 13.34 -40.32 10.37
C GLU A 126 14.21 -41.05 9.33
N ARG A 127 14.88 -40.30 8.45
CA ARG A 127 15.73 -40.88 7.37
C ARG A 127 16.99 -41.49 7.93
N PHE A 128 17.56 -40.79 8.91
CA PHE A 128 18.83 -41.16 9.51
C PHE A 128 18.57 -41.79 10.87
N LEU A 129 19.13 -42.99 11.08
CA LEU A 129 19.17 -43.55 12.41
C LEU A 129 20.16 -42.74 13.24
N THR A 130 19.76 -42.41 14.46
CA THR A 130 20.59 -41.66 15.39
C THR A 130 20.82 -42.50 16.64
N TYR A 131 22.08 -42.66 17.01
CA TYR A 131 22.49 -43.21 18.30
C TYR A 131 22.91 -42.08 19.25
N ARG A 132 22.27 -42.03 20.41
CA ARG A 132 22.63 -41.16 21.53
C ARG A 132 22.88 -42.00 22.76
N ARG A 133 23.82 -41.57 23.61
CA ARG A 133 24.07 -42.23 24.89
C ARG A 133 22.78 -42.22 25.73
N PRO A 134 22.36 -43.35 26.32
CA PRO A 134 21.18 -43.40 27.18
C PRO A 134 21.29 -42.41 28.33
N ARG A 135 20.21 -41.70 28.68
CA ARG A 135 20.21 -40.69 29.75
C ARG A 135 20.54 -41.26 31.13
N ASN A 136 20.24 -42.54 31.36
CA ASN A 136 20.55 -43.26 32.59
C ASN A 136 21.94 -43.91 32.58
N PHE A 137 22.73 -43.71 31.52
CA PHE A 137 24.10 -44.20 31.46
C PHE A 137 25.02 -43.22 32.17
N THR A 138 25.61 -43.65 33.28
CA THR A 138 26.59 -42.85 34.03
C THR A 138 27.92 -42.84 33.29
N SER A 139 28.50 -41.65 33.13
CA SER A 139 29.88 -41.46 32.67
C SER A 139 30.46 -40.22 33.36
N ARG A 140 31.79 -40.14 33.44
CA ARG A 140 32.49 -38.97 34.01
C ARG A 140 32.35 -37.69 33.18
N ILE A 141 31.94 -37.80 31.90
CA ILE A 141 31.74 -36.66 30.99
C ILE A 141 30.27 -36.59 30.58
N ASP A 142 29.66 -35.42 30.73
CA ASP A 142 28.25 -35.19 30.34
C ASP A 142 28.05 -35.15 28.83
N ARG A 143 29.02 -34.62 28.09
CA ARG A 143 28.97 -34.54 26.62
C ARG A 143 29.19 -35.91 25.99
N PHE A 144 28.49 -36.15 24.88
CA PHE A 144 28.68 -37.32 24.02
C PHE A 144 29.06 -36.88 22.60
N SER A 145 30.12 -36.06 22.54
CA SER A 145 30.64 -35.47 21.30
C SER A 145 31.64 -36.43 20.67
N ILE A 146 31.29 -37.01 19.53
CA ILE A 146 32.04 -38.12 18.94
C ILE A 146 33.26 -37.58 18.17
N THR A 147 34.43 -38.14 18.40
CA THR A 147 35.69 -37.74 17.77
C THR A 147 36.27 -38.82 16.86
N ALA A 148 35.94 -40.09 17.09
CA ALA A 148 36.39 -41.21 16.27
C ALA A 148 35.38 -42.36 16.29
N ILE A 149 35.26 -43.07 15.17
CA ILE A 149 34.34 -44.20 15.00
C ILE A 149 35.07 -45.34 14.29
N MET A 150 34.84 -46.57 14.72
CA MET A 150 35.31 -47.76 14.03
C MET A 150 34.35 -48.93 14.26
N GLN A 151 34.01 -49.68 13.22
CA GLN A 151 33.34 -50.97 13.38
C GLN A 151 34.34 -52.12 13.40
N ASP A 152 34.28 -52.97 14.43
CA ASP A 152 35.08 -54.19 14.49
C ASP A 152 34.49 -55.31 13.62
N ARG A 153 35.26 -56.39 13.41
CA ARG A 153 34.84 -57.54 12.59
C ARG A 153 33.63 -58.30 13.14
N GLN A 154 33.30 -58.14 14.42
CA GLN A 154 32.12 -58.76 15.03
C GLN A 154 30.86 -57.89 14.83
N GLY A 155 31.03 -56.67 14.30
CA GLY A 155 29.96 -55.71 14.06
C GLY A 155 29.71 -54.77 15.25
N ASN A 156 30.54 -54.79 16.30
CA ASN A 156 30.45 -53.79 17.34
C ASN A 156 31.06 -52.47 16.85
N VAL A 157 30.49 -51.36 17.29
CA VAL A 157 30.91 -50.01 16.94
C VAL A 157 31.65 -49.42 18.14
N TRP A 158 32.93 -49.15 17.95
CA TRP A 158 33.76 -48.42 18.87
C TRP A 158 33.60 -46.91 18.62
N ILE A 159 33.31 -46.17 19.69
CA ILE A 159 32.97 -44.76 19.66
C ILE A 159 33.86 -44.05 20.67
N SER A 160 34.61 -43.04 20.23
CA SER A 160 35.32 -42.14 21.14
C SER A 160 34.53 -40.84 21.31
N ALA A 161 34.27 -40.44 22.55
CA ALA A 161 33.62 -39.18 22.91
C ALA A 161 34.18 -38.66 24.25
N ASP A 162 35.45 -38.24 24.24
CA ASP A 162 36.36 -38.03 25.41
C ASP A 162 36.65 -39.28 26.26
N VAL A 163 35.76 -40.27 26.19
CA VAL A 163 35.86 -41.61 26.74
C VAL A 163 35.66 -42.61 25.60
N LEU A 164 36.27 -43.79 25.70
CA LEU A 164 36.07 -44.87 24.75
C LEU A 164 34.88 -45.75 25.14
N TYR A 165 34.00 -45.97 24.18
CA TYR A 165 32.83 -46.83 24.30
C TYR A 165 32.84 -47.90 23.22
N ARG A 166 32.18 -49.03 23.51
CA ARG A 166 31.80 -50.05 22.52
C ARG A 166 30.31 -50.27 22.58
N TRP A 167 29.64 -49.94 21.48
CA TRP A 167 28.23 -50.18 21.26
C TRP A 167 28.02 -51.42 20.40
N ASN A 168 27.09 -52.29 20.79
CA ASN A 168 26.64 -53.40 19.96
C ASN A 168 25.29 -53.03 19.31
N PRO A 169 25.24 -52.77 18.00
CA PRO A 169 24.00 -52.37 17.33
C PRO A 169 22.90 -53.44 17.34
N ARG A 170 23.25 -54.72 17.51
CA ARG A 170 22.28 -55.83 17.51
C ARG A 170 21.57 -55.99 18.85
N THR A 171 22.29 -55.80 19.95
CA THR A 171 21.74 -55.94 21.32
C THR A 171 21.35 -54.60 21.95
N GLY A 172 21.88 -53.49 21.43
CA GLY A 172 21.75 -52.16 22.02
C GLY A 172 22.68 -51.90 23.20
N GLU A 173 23.52 -52.87 23.58
CA GLU A 173 24.42 -52.76 24.74
C GLU A 173 25.53 -51.72 24.48
N LEU A 174 25.73 -50.82 25.45
CA LEU A 174 26.85 -49.88 25.49
C LEU A 174 27.78 -50.25 26.64
N LYS A 175 29.04 -50.53 26.33
CA LYS A 175 30.11 -50.73 27.31
C LYS A 175 31.04 -49.52 27.33
N SER A 176 31.28 -48.94 28.50
CA SER A 176 32.32 -47.93 28.72
C SER A 176 33.63 -48.60 29.11
N PHE A 177 34.76 -48.02 28.69
CA PHE A 177 36.10 -48.41 29.10
C PHE A 177 36.73 -47.41 30.07
N GLU A 178 35.94 -46.47 30.60
CA GLU A 178 36.44 -45.55 31.62
C GLU A 178 36.83 -46.27 32.92
N THR A 179 37.86 -45.76 33.59
CA THR A 179 38.34 -46.23 34.89
C THR A 179 38.15 -45.15 35.95
N ASP A 180 39.21 -44.69 36.62
CA ASP A 180 39.17 -43.63 37.62
C ASP A 180 39.46 -42.26 36.96
N SER A 181 38.66 -41.24 37.30
CA SER A 181 38.81 -39.86 36.83
C SER A 181 40.17 -39.22 37.18
N ASN A 182 40.88 -39.72 38.20
CA ASN A 182 42.22 -39.27 38.57
C ASN A 182 43.33 -39.83 37.68
N HIS A 183 43.01 -40.79 36.80
CA HIS A 183 43.95 -41.43 35.88
C HIS A 183 43.56 -41.14 34.42
N PRO A 184 43.63 -39.88 33.96
CA PRO A 184 43.21 -39.49 32.61
C PRO A 184 44.01 -40.17 31.48
N GLN A 185 45.20 -40.67 31.78
CA GLN A 185 46.08 -41.42 30.89
C GLN A 185 45.76 -42.92 30.79
N ASP A 186 44.80 -43.43 31.56
CA ASP A 186 44.40 -44.83 31.43
C ASP A 186 43.65 -45.06 30.12
N PHE A 187 43.74 -46.29 29.61
CA PHE A 187 42.99 -46.69 28.41
C PHE A 187 41.49 -46.50 28.62
N GLY A 188 40.85 -45.83 27.67
CA GLY A 188 39.44 -45.52 27.71
C GLY A 188 39.08 -44.20 28.39
N ASN A 189 39.98 -43.61 29.18
CA ASN A 189 39.77 -42.28 29.77
C ASN A 189 40.18 -41.12 28.86
N THR A 190 41.01 -41.38 27.85
CA THR A 190 41.48 -40.33 26.93
C THR A 190 40.66 -40.28 25.64
N GLY A 191 40.30 -39.07 25.22
CA GLY A 191 39.65 -38.83 23.93
C GLY A 191 40.57 -39.28 22.79
N SER A 192 40.02 -40.08 21.89
CA SER A 192 40.75 -40.67 20.77
C SER A 192 40.33 -39.97 19.48
N TRP A 193 41.29 -39.65 18.63
CA TRP A 193 41.05 -39.06 17.31
C TRP A 193 41.03 -40.09 16.20
N SER A 194 41.64 -41.26 16.44
CA SER A 194 41.71 -42.33 15.45
C SER A 194 41.66 -43.70 16.11
N LEU A 195 40.88 -44.59 15.51
CA LEU A 195 40.66 -45.96 15.95
C LEU A 195 40.89 -46.90 14.77
N LEU A 196 41.61 -48.00 15.00
CA LEU A 196 41.91 -48.98 13.96
C LEU A 196 41.94 -50.40 14.52
N GLN A 197 41.24 -51.32 13.87
CA GLN A 197 41.40 -52.74 14.12
C GLN A 197 42.35 -53.30 13.05
N ASP A 198 43.51 -53.79 13.48
CA ASP A 198 44.51 -54.32 12.55
C ASP A 198 44.12 -55.69 11.99
N ARG A 199 44.94 -56.21 11.06
CA ARG A 199 44.74 -57.54 10.45
C ARG A 199 44.74 -58.69 11.47
N ASP A 200 45.44 -58.56 12.58
CA ASP A 200 45.53 -59.57 13.64
C ASP A 200 44.37 -59.48 14.66
N GLY A 201 43.57 -58.42 14.58
CA GLY A 201 42.38 -58.22 15.41
C GLY A 201 42.61 -57.34 16.63
N LEU A 202 43.83 -56.82 16.82
CA LEU A 202 44.15 -55.86 17.87
C LEU A 202 43.58 -54.50 17.53
N ILE A 203 43.19 -53.76 18.57
CA ILE A 203 42.60 -52.42 18.43
C ILE A 203 43.64 -51.40 18.82
N TRP A 204 43.92 -50.49 17.91
CA TRP A 204 44.82 -49.36 18.11
C TRP A 204 44.01 -48.09 18.31
N VAL A 205 44.42 -47.31 19.30
CA VAL A 205 43.72 -46.09 19.73
C VAL A 205 44.74 -44.96 19.83
N ALA A 206 44.61 -43.96 18.97
CA ALA A 206 45.46 -42.77 18.98
C ALA A 206 44.71 -41.58 19.60
N GLY A 207 45.33 -40.88 20.55
CA GLY A 207 44.71 -39.74 21.23
C GLY A 207 45.69 -38.82 21.95
N PHE A 208 45.16 -38.08 22.94
CA PHE A 208 45.90 -37.03 23.66
C PHE A 208 47.14 -37.53 24.42
N GLU A 209 47.09 -38.76 24.89
CA GLU A 209 48.15 -39.37 25.70
C GLU A 209 48.99 -40.36 24.90
N GLY A 210 48.95 -40.30 23.56
CA GLY A 210 49.75 -41.12 22.68
C GLY A 210 48.94 -42.26 22.07
N LEU A 211 49.54 -43.44 21.97
CA LEU A 211 48.95 -44.59 21.28
C LEU A 211 48.73 -45.74 22.25
N TYR A 212 47.56 -46.38 22.19
CA TYR A 212 47.26 -47.60 22.92
C TYR A 212 47.02 -48.73 21.96
N ARG A 213 47.39 -49.94 22.37
CA ARG A 213 47.06 -51.19 21.71
C ARG A 213 46.31 -52.08 22.69
N TYR A 214 45.09 -52.42 22.34
CA TYR A 214 44.17 -53.23 23.12
C TYR A 214 43.94 -54.58 22.42
N ASP A 215 44.11 -55.66 23.17
CA ASP A 215 43.73 -57.00 22.72
C ASP A 215 42.32 -57.34 23.22
N PRO A 216 41.30 -57.42 22.34
CA PRO A 216 39.94 -57.73 22.75
C PRO A 216 39.75 -59.16 23.28
N ALA A 217 40.69 -60.08 22.99
CA ALA A 217 40.60 -61.47 23.45
C ALA A 217 41.12 -61.62 24.90
N SER A 218 42.27 -61.02 25.21
CA SER A 218 42.88 -61.10 26.55
C SER A 218 42.52 -59.94 27.48
N GLY A 219 42.02 -58.82 26.93
CA GLY A 219 41.78 -57.59 27.66
C GLY A 219 43.05 -56.78 27.97
N GLN A 220 44.22 -57.22 27.50
CA GLN A 220 45.47 -56.52 27.76
C GLN A 220 45.58 -55.21 26.98
N VAL A 221 46.10 -54.19 27.66
CA VAL A 221 46.39 -52.87 27.11
C VAL A 221 47.89 -52.64 27.15
N ARG A 222 48.44 -52.14 26.05
CA ARG A 222 49.79 -51.58 26.00
C ARG A 222 49.73 -50.12 25.59
N HIS A 223 50.40 -49.26 26.35
CA HIS A 223 50.52 -47.83 26.09
C HIS A 223 51.87 -47.51 25.46
N PHE A 224 51.88 -46.62 24.48
CA PHE A 224 53.06 -46.08 23.80
C PHE A 224 53.01 -44.56 23.89
N ASP A 225 53.98 -43.99 24.56
CA ASP A 225 54.18 -42.57 24.80
C ASP A 225 55.61 -42.14 24.39
N ARG A 226 56.07 -40.99 24.89
CA ARG A 226 57.43 -40.49 24.62
C ARG A 226 58.52 -41.42 25.16
N ASP A 227 58.30 -41.99 26.34
CA ASP A 227 59.27 -42.89 26.99
C ASP A 227 59.32 -44.24 26.27
N SER A 228 58.22 -44.63 25.64
CA SER A 228 58.08 -45.85 24.82
C SER A 228 58.48 -45.67 23.35
N GLY A 229 59.00 -44.50 22.98
CA GLY A 229 59.61 -44.24 21.68
C GLY A 229 58.81 -43.37 20.70
N LEU A 230 57.64 -42.84 21.05
CA LEU A 230 57.01 -41.77 20.25
C LEU A 230 57.80 -40.46 20.41
N LYS A 231 57.84 -39.61 19.38
CA LYS A 231 58.53 -38.30 19.47
C LYS A 231 57.71 -37.22 20.15
N GLU A 232 56.39 -37.36 20.14
CA GLU A 232 55.43 -36.35 20.57
C GLU A 232 54.39 -36.99 21.50
N LYS A 233 53.76 -36.15 22.32
CA LYS A 233 52.82 -36.60 23.34
C LYS A 233 51.54 -37.14 22.69
N MET A 234 51.03 -36.39 21.72
CA MET A 234 49.75 -36.65 21.06
C MET A 234 49.95 -37.49 19.81
N ALA A 235 49.11 -38.50 19.63
CA ALA A 235 48.99 -39.26 18.39
C ALA A 235 47.61 -38.97 17.77
N PHE A 236 47.59 -38.45 16.56
CA PHE A 236 46.35 -38.02 15.88
C PHE A 236 45.78 -39.11 14.99
N GLN A 237 46.64 -39.89 14.33
CA GLN A 237 46.22 -40.90 13.38
C GLN A 237 46.93 -42.23 13.61
N VAL A 238 46.20 -43.33 13.46
CA VAL A 238 46.77 -44.66 13.31
C VAL A 238 46.30 -45.29 12.00
N TYR A 239 47.21 -45.88 11.25
CA TYR A 239 46.96 -46.43 9.93
C TYR A 239 47.68 -47.76 9.73
N GLN A 240 47.05 -48.73 9.08
CA GLN A 240 47.70 -49.97 8.68
C GLN A 240 47.96 -49.97 7.17
N ASP A 241 49.23 -50.06 6.78
CA ASP A 241 49.60 -50.12 5.37
C ASP A 241 49.24 -51.46 4.71
N ARG A 242 49.33 -51.53 3.39
CA ARG A 242 49.05 -52.76 2.63
C ARG A 242 49.97 -53.93 3.02
N GLN A 243 51.17 -53.64 3.53
CA GLN A 243 52.18 -54.59 3.99
C GLN A 243 52.04 -54.98 5.47
N ASN A 244 50.93 -54.64 6.13
CA ASN A 244 50.63 -54.90 7.55
C ASN A 244 51.43 -54.10 8.58
N HIS A 245 52.22 -53.10 8.19
CA HIS A 245 52.85 -52.24 9.19
C HIS A 245 51.85 -51.24 9.75
N ILE A 246 51.98 -50.97 11.05
CA ILE A 246 51.24 -49.91 11.72
C ILE A 246 52.04 -48.62 11.61
N TRP A 247 51.35 -47.56 11.20
CA TRP A 247 51.84 -46.21 11.10
C TRP A 247 51.09 -45.32 12.07
N VAL A 248 51.81 -44.39 12.68
CA VAL A 248 51.29 -43.48 13.69
C VAL A 248 51.68 -42.08 13.30
N GLY A 249 50.68 -41.24 13.13
CA GLY A 249 50.85 -39.82 12.88
C GLY A 249 50.76 -39.00 14.15
N THR A 250 51.78 -38.20 14.39
CA THR A 250 51.82 -37.15 15.40
C THR A 250 51.88 -35.79 14.69
N GLU A 251 51.96 -34.70 15.45
CA GLU A 251 51.93 -33.33 14.90
C GLU A 251 52.98 -33.08 13.80
N ASN A 252 54.19 -33.61 13.97
CA ASN A 252 55.30 -33.38 13.04
C ASN A 252 55.88 -34.66 12.41
N TYR A 253 55.50 -35.84 12.89
CA TYR A 253 56.07 -37.11 12.48
C TYR A 253 55.03 -38.10 12.01
N PHE A 254 55.33 -38.82 10.93
CA PHE A 254 54.63 -40.01 10.52
C PHE A 254 55.56 -41.20 10.73
N SER A 255 55.26 -42.01 11.74
CA SER A 255 56.18 -43.00 12.30
C SER A 255 55.70 -44.42 12.05
N ARG A 256 56.57 -45.29 11.56
CA ARG A 256 56.27 -46.72 11.38
C ARG A 256 56.63 -47.50 12.63
N TYR A 257 55.68 -48.24 13.18
CA TYR A 257 55.89 -49.18 14.28
C TYR A 257 56.40 -50.53 13.76
N ASP A 258 57.48 -51.01 14.36
CA ASP A 258 58.03 -52.34 14.13
C ASP A 258 57.66 -53.27 15.30
N ALA A 259 56.75 -54.21 15.04
CA ALA A 259 56.23 -55.12 16.05
C ALA A 259 57.28 -56.11 16.60
N LYS A 260 58.34 -56.42 15.83
CA LYS A 260 59.39 -57.36 16.26
C LYS A 260 60.34 -56.71 17.26
N THR A 261 60.70 -55.46 17.02
CA THR A 261 61.64 -54.70 17.83
C THR A 261 60.98 -53.81 18.87
N ASN A 262 59.65 -53.61 18.77
CA ASN A 262 58.89 -52.65 19.56
C ASN A 262 59.43 -51.22 19.46
N ARG A 263 59.90 -50.81 18.28
CA ARG A 263 60.46 -49.46 18.05
C ARG A 263 59.72 -48.74 16.93
N PHE A 264 59.77 -47.41 16.97
CA PHE A 264 59.25 -46.55 15.92
C PHE A 264 60.38 -46.05 15.02
N ARG A 265 60.14 -46.11 13.70
CA ARG A 265 60.97 -45.42 12.70
C ARG A 265 60.26 -44.13 12.31
N HIS A 266 60.85 -42.99 12.64
CA HIS A 266 60.21 -41.68 12.47
C HIS A 266 60.56 -41.05 11.13
N HIS A 267 59.53 -40.57 10.43
CA HIS A 267 59.69 -39.71 9.26
C HIS A 267 59.08 -38.35 9.58
N ARG A 268 59.92 -37.31 9.61
CA ARG A 268 59.45 -35.95 9.86
C ARG A 268 58.79 -35.42 8.60
N PHE A 269 57.51 -35.07 8.67
CA PHE A 269 56.83 -34.48 7.52
C PHE A 269 56.78 -32.95 7.58
N ARG A 270 56.71 -32.38 8.78
CA ARG A 270 56.58 -30.94 9.00
C ARG A 270 57.87 -30.31 9.55
N GLN A 271 58.35 -29.23 8.94
CA GLN A 271 59.60 -28.56 9.33
C GLN A 271 59.38 -27.37 10.29
N ASN A 272 58.40 -26.49 10.02
CA ASN A 272 58.09 -25.30 10.82
C ASN A 272 56.56 -25.20 11.08
N PRO A 273 56.06 -25.55 12.28
CA PRO A 273 54.63 -25.50 12.56
C PRO A 273 54.15 -24.06 12.84
N PRO A 274 53.13 -23.51 12.14
CA PRO A 274 52.31 -22.44 12.69
C PRO A 274 51.64 -22.89 13.99
N SER A 275 51.78 -22.08 15.04
CA SER A 275 51.46 -22.41 16.44
C SER A 275 49.97 -22.53 16.80
N ARG A 276 49.07 -22.77 15.84
CA ARG A 276 47.62 -22.60 16.07
C ARG A 276 46.70 -23.75 15.68
N PHE A 277 47.15 -24.78 14.93
CA PHE A 277 46.27 -25.86 14.48
C PHE A 277 46.87 -27.25 14.73
N MET A 278 46.04 -28.14 15.26
CA MET A 278 46.37 -29.55 15.51
C MET A 278 46.45 -30.29 14.17
N SER A 279 47.50 -31.09 13.94
CA SER A 279 47.89 -31.53 12.58
C SER A 279 48.03 -33.05 12.43
N LEU A 280 47.79 -33.47 11.18
CA LEU A 280 47.48 -34.81 10.63
C LEU A 280 46.08 -35.35 10.98
N THR A 281 45.14 -35.13 10.08
CA THR A 281 43.71 -35.47 10.23
C THR A 281 43.31 -36.77 9.55
N ASP A 282 43.99 -37.13 8.44
CA ASP A 282 43.68 -38.33 7.67
C ASP A 282 44.86 -38.79 6.79
N VAL A 283 44.85 -40.06 6.41
CA VAL A 283 45.91 -40.70 5.64
C VAL A 283 45.34 -41.67 4.61
N TYR A 284 45.79 -41.53 3.37
CA TYR A 284 45.49 -42.45 2.28
C TYR A 284 46.76 -43.04 1.66
N GLN A 285 46.84 -44.36 1.50
CA GLN A 285 47.92 -45.02 0.77
C GLN A 285 47.47 -45.37 -0.66
N ASP A 286 48.20 -44.88 -1.66
CA ASP A 286 47.94 -45.24 -3.06
C ASP A 286 48.47 -46.63 -3.43
N LYS A 287 48.14 -47.11 -4.64
CA LYS A 287 48.55 -48.45 -5.12
C LYS A 287 50.07 -48.61 -5.26
N SER A 288 50.83 -47.53 -5.39
CA SER A 288 52.29 -47.56 -5.47
C SER A 288 52.96 -47.66 -4.10
N GLY A 289 52.18 -47.55 -3.02
CA GLY A 289 52.68 -47.60 -1.65
C GLY A 289 53.11 -46.24 -1.10
N THR A 290 52.85 -45.15 -1.81
CA THR A 290 53.06 -43.79 -1.31
C THR A 290 51.85 -43.30 -0.53
N PHE A 291 52.07 -42.33 0.36
CA PHE A 291 51.04 -41.82 1.24
C PHE A 291 50.64 -40.40 0.84
N TRP A 292 49.35 -40.14 0.95
CA TRP A 292 48.73 -38.83 0.91
C TRP A 292 48.29 -38.49 2.32
N LEU A 293 48.81 -37.40 2.86
CA LEU A 293 48.59 -36.98 4.24
C LEU A 293 47.76 -35.69 4.24
N ALA A 294 46.63 -35.69 4.96
CA ALA A 294 45.83 -34.49 5.16
C ALA A 294 46.41 -33.71 6.33
N THR A 295 46.89 -32.51 6.05
CA THR A 295 47.55 -31.66 7.04
C THR A 295 46.89 -30.29 7.10
N ASP A 296 47.29 -29.49 8.09
CA ASP A 296 46.92 -28.08 8.20
C ASP A 296 47.75 -27.14 7.30
N ASP A 297 48.77 -27.67 6.59
CA ASP A 297 49.63 -26.98 5.63
C ASP A 297 49.50 -27.57 4.20
N GLY A 298 48.30 -28.01 3.86
CA GLY A 298 47.92 -28.55 2.56
C GLY A 298 47.92 -30.08 2.51
N LEU A 299 47.84 -30.59 1.28
CA LEU A 299 47.93 -32.03 1.01
C LEU A 299 49.40 -32.41 0.82
N ALA A 300 49.92 -33.34 1.62
CA ALA A 300 51.30 -33.80 1.49
C ALA A 300 51.38 -35.17 0.80
N HIS A 301 52.19 -35.27 -0.24
CA HIS A 301 52.55 -36.51 -0.92
C HIS A 301 53.88 -37.04 -0.38
N PHE A 302 53.84 -38.14 0.36
CA PHE A 302 54.97 -38.72 1.08
C PHE A 302 55.41 -40.07 0.47
N LYS A 303 56.69 -40.16 0.10
CA LYS A 303 57.33 -41.38 -0.40
C LYS A 303 58.15 -42.03 0.72
N PRO A 304 57.69 -43.11 1.35
CA PRO A 304 58.34 -43.69 2.53
C PRO A 304 59.72 -44.29 2.23
N ALA A 305 59.98 -44.72 0.99
CA ALA A 305 61.25 -45.33 0.59
C ALA A 305 62.41 -44.33 0.59
N THR A 306 62.18 -43.10 0.12
CA THR A 306 63.20 -42.05 0.03
C THR A 306 63.11 -41.05 1.19
N GLY A 307 61.94 -40.91 1.80
CA GLY A 307 61.65 -39.85 2.76
C GLY A 307 61.18 -38.55 2.12
N ASP A 308 61.01 -38.52 0.78
CA ASP A 308 60.62 -37.31 0.05
C ASP A 308 59.18 -36.92 0.33
N ILE A 309 58.95 -35.62 0.48
CA ILE A 309 57.62 -35.03 0.72
C ILE A 309 57.42 -33.83 -0.19
N ARG A 310 56.28 -33.82 -0.88
CA ARG A 310 55.82 -32.68 -1.70
C ARG A 310 54.49 -32.17 -1.18
N TYR A 311 54.36 -30.84 -1.08
CA TYR A 311 53.14 -30.19 -0.58
C TYR A 311 52.36 -29.55 -1.73
N PHE A 312 51.04 -29.75 -1.71
CA PHE A 312 50.08 -29.03 -2.54
C PHE A 312 49.31 -28.06 -1.64
N ARG A 313 49.49 -26.75 -1.88
CA ARG A 313 48.94 -25.67 -1.06
C ARG A 313 47.93 -24.83 -1.82
N HIS A 314 47.14 -24.08 -1.07
CA HIS A 314 46.29 -23.02 -1.57
C HIS A 314 47.12 -21.86 -2.09
N ASP A 315 46.85 -21.48 -3.34
CA ASP A 315 47.37 -20.30 -3.99
C ASP A 315 46.17 -19.42 -4.42
N PRO A 316 45.94 -18.27 -3.76
CA PRO A 316 44.85 -17.36 -4.10
C PRO A 316 44.89 -16.85 -5.54
N ALA A 317 46.06 -16.85 -6.20
CA ALA A 317 46.21 -16.43 -7.59
C ALA A 317 45.85 -17.54 -8.59
N ASN A 318 45.74 -18.79 -8.13
CA ASN A 318 45.49 -19.96 -8.98
C ASN A 318 44.23 -20.71 -8.54
N VAL A 319 43.13 -20.51 -9.25
CA VAL A 319 41.85 -21.20 -9.03
C VAL A 319 41.90 -22.73 -9.19
N ARG A 320 42.99 -23.26 -9.76
CA ARG A 320 43.24 -24.71 -9.90
C ARG A 320 44.14 -25.27 -8.79
N SER A 321 44.50 -24.46 -7.81
CA SER A 321 45.17 -24.90 -6.57
C SER A 321 44.15 -25.37 -5.54
N LEU A 322 44.61 -26.01 -4.47
CA LEU A 322 43.78 -26.41 -3.33
C LEU A 322 43.01 -25.20 -2.79
N SER A 323 41.73 -25.30 -2.44
CA SER A 323 40.98 -24.11 -1.99
C SER A 323 41.28 -23.64 -0.56
N ASN A 324 41.85 -24.50 0.28
CA ASN A 324 42.21 -24.19 1.66
C ASN A 324 43.30 -25.15 2.16
N ASN A 325 44.30 -24.64 2.88
CA ASN A 325 45.43 -25.45 3.37
C ASN A 325 45.05 -26.47 4.44
N VAL A 326 43.95 -26.27 5.17
CA VAL A 326 43.52 -27.22 6.21
C VAL A 326 42.70 -28.33 5.57
N VAL A 327 43.35 -29.44 5.26
CA VAL A 327 42.72 -30.66 4.72
C VAL A 327 42.26 -31.54 5.88
N LEU A 328 41.01 -32.00 5.83
CA LEU A 328 40.36 -32.74 6.93
C LEU A 328 40.11 -34.21 6.63
N CYS A 329 39.93 -34.57 5.35
CA CYS A 329 39.77 -35.96 4.92
C CYS A 329 40.29 -36.16 3.49
N ILE A 330 40.65 -37.41 3.18
CA ILE A 330 41.10 -37.84 1.85
C ILE A 330 40.36 -39.10 1.46
N THR A 331 39.64 -39.03 0.36
CA THR A 331 38.92 -40.19 -0.15
C THR A 331 39.22 -40.42 -1.63
N PRO A 332 39.75 -41.60 -2.02
CA PRO A 332 39.91 -41.91 -3.42
C PRO A 332 38.55 -42.06 -4.11
N ASP A 333 38.47 -41.63 -5.36
CA ASP A 333 37.29 -41.87 -6.18
C ASP A 333 37.18 -43.38 -6.51
N PRO A 334 36.03 -44.02 -6.23
CA PRO A 334 35.85 -45.45 -6.53
C PRO A 334 35.90 -45.77 -8.03
N GLY A 335 35.53 -44.82 -8.89
CA GLY A 335 35.47 -44.98 -10.34
C GLY A 335 36.79 -44.64 -11.05
N ASP A 336 37.60 -43.73 -10.51
CA ASP A 336 38.90 -43.37 -11.07
C ASP A 336 39.99 -43.25 -10.00
N ALA A 337 40.95 -44.19 -10.01
CA ALA A 337 42.06 -44.22 -9.07
C ALA A 337 43.00 -42.99 -9.16
N ASN A 338 42.87 -42.16 -10.20
CA ASN A 338 43.62 -40.92 -10.34
C ASN A 338 42.89 -39.68 -9.81
N ILE A 339 41.71 -39.85 -9.18
CA ILE A 339 40.96 -38.76 -8.57
C ILE A 339 40.92 -38.96 -7.06
N LEU A 340 41.25 -37.90 -6.32
CA LEU A 340 41.06 -37.82 -4.87
C LEU A 340 40.03 -36.73 -4.55
N TRP A 341 39.17 -37.00 -3.59
CA TRP A 341 38.23 -36.05 -3.01
C TRP A 341 38.74 -35.63 -1.64
N LEU A 342 38.84 -34.32 -1.42
CA LEU A 342 39.44 -33.74 -0.22
C LEU A 342 38.45 -32.81 0.46
N GLY A 343 38.06 -33.12 1.69
CA GLY A 343 37.33 -32.17 2.53
C GLY A 343 38.29 -31.17 3.18
N THR A 344 37.90 -29.91 3.27
CA THR A 344 38.75 -28.85 3.84
C THR A 344 38.02 -28.05 4.92
N ALA A 345 38.77 -27.36 5.79
CA ALA A 345 38.22 -26.50 6.83
C ALA A 345 37.87 -25.10 6.31
N GLY A 346 36.89 -25.03 5.39
CA GLY A 346 36.34 -23.77 4.89
C GLY A 346 36.57 -23.50 3.41
N GLY A 347 37.21 -24.41 2.67
CA GLY A 347 37.35 -24.37 1.21
C GLY A 347 36.37 -25.28 0.46
N GLY A 348 35.45 -25.93 1.17
CA GLY A 348 34.53 -26.92 0.62
C GLY A 348 35.19 -28.26 0.32
N VAL A 349 34.64 -28.99 -0.64
CA VAL A 349 35.18 -30.27 -1.12
C VAL A 349 35.97 -30.05 -2.41
N ASN A 350 37.20 -30.55 -2.46
CA ASN A 350 38.09 -30.41 -3.62
C ASN A 350 38.19 -31.74 -4.36
N ARG A 351 37.97 -31.72 -5.66
CA ARG A 351 38.37 -32.79 -6.59
C ARG A 351 39.81 -32.55 -7.02
N PHE A 352 40.71 -33.47 -6.73
CA PHE A 352 42.11 -33.43 -7.13
C PHE A 352 42.39 -34.47 -8.20
N ASP A 353 42.81 -34.03 -9.37
CA ASP A 353 43.23 -34.88 -10.48
C ASP A 353 44.75 -35.13 -10.42
N LEU A 354 45.14 -36.38 -10.17
CA LEU A 354 46.54 -36.79 -10.01
C LEU A 354 47.32 -36.76 -11.33
N ARG A 355 46.65 -36.78 -12.49
CA ARG A 355 47.30 -36.77 -13.81
C ARG A 355 47.71 -35.35 -14.19
N GLU A 356 46.80 -34.40 -13.96
CA GLU A 356 47.03 -32.99 -14.30
C GLU A 356 47.58 -32.16 -13.13
N GLU A 357 47.58 -32.72 -11.91
CA GLU A 357 47.87 -32.03 -10.66
C GLU A 357 47.02 -30.77 -10.45
N ARG A 358 45.71 -30.87 -10.74
CA ARG A 358 44.76 -29.76 -10.67
C ARG A 358 43.63 -30.03 -9.69
N PHE A 359 43.22 -28.97 -9.00
CA PHE A 359 42.11 -28.97 -8.07
C PHE A 359 40.89 -28.27 -8.67
N ARG A 360 39.71 -28.75 -8.29
CA ARG A 360 38.44 -28.06 -8.49
C ARG A 360 37.65 -28.10 -7.20
N ALA A 361 37.31 -26.93 -6.66
CA ALA A 361 36.57 -26.82 -5.41
C ALA A 361 35.06 -26.66 -5.65
N TYR A 362 34.27 -27.31 -4.81
CA TYR A 362 32.83 -27.14 -4.72
C TYR A 362 32.49 -26.63 -3.32
N THR A 363 31.72 -25.55 -3.27
CA THR A 363 31.48 -24.70 -2.09
C THR A 363 29.99 -24.40 -1.92
N GLU A 364 29.63 -23.59 -0.93
CA GLU A 364 28.26 -23.12 -0.71
C GLU A 364 27.63 -22.46 -1.95
N SER A 365 28.42 -21.74 -2.76
CA SER A 365 27.93 -21.15 -4.02
C SER A 365 27.51 -22.18 -5.06
N HIS A 366 27.93 -23.45 -4.89
CA HIS A 366 27.56 -24.58 -5.76
C HIS A 366 26.45 -25.46 -5.15
N GLY A 367 25.96 -25.14 -3.94
CA GLY A 367 24.88 -25.86 -3.27
C GLY A 367 25.30 -26.71 -2.08
N LEU A 368 26.59 -26.76 -1.71
CA LEU A 368 27.04 -27.38 -0.46
C LEU A 368 26.43 -26.63 0.75
N PRO A 369 26.05 -27.29 1.87
CA PRO A 369 25.38 -26.59 2.96
C PRO A 369 26.35 -25.80 3.86
N ASN A 370 27.63 -26.14 3.85
CA ASN A 370 28.70 -25.41 4.53
C ASN A 370 30.09 -25.77 3.96
N ASN A 371 31.01 -24.81 3.91
CA ASN A 371 32.36 -25.00 3.37
C ASN A 371 33.34 -25.79 4.26
N VAL A 372 32.99 -26.11 5.51
CA VAL A 372 33.78 -27.01 6.36
C VAL A 372 33.31 -28.44 6.11
N VAL A 373 34.16 -29.27 5.51
CA VAL A 373 33.83 -30.67 5.14
C VAL A 373 34.73 -31.62 5.91
N TYR A 374 34.16 -32.33 6.89
CA TYR A 374 34.90 -33.23 7.78
C TYR A 374 35.16 -34.61 7.19
N ALA A 375 34.26 -35.09 6.34
CA ALA A 375 34.32 -36.41 5.73
C ALA A 375 33.74 -36.36 4.31
N ALA A 376 34.20 -37.27 3.46
CA ALA A 376 33.62 -37.53 2.15
C ALA A 376 33.58 -39.04 1.89
N LEU A 377 32.45 -39.70 2.14
CA LEU A 377 32.34 -41.17 1.99
C LEU A 377 31.61 -41.55 0.70
N PRO A 378 32.20 -42.37 -0.20
CA PRO A 378 31.54 -42.79 -1.41
C PRO A 378 30.47 -43.85 -1.12
N ASP A 379 29.33 -43.75 -1.80
CA ASP A 379 28.33 -44.81 -1.87
C ASP A 379 28.52 -45.70 -3.11
N LYS A 380 27.76 -46.80 -3.19
CA LYS A 380 27.82 -47.75 -4.31
C LYS A 380 27.29 -47.17 -5.63
N ALA A 381 26.54 -46.06 -5.59
CA ALA A 381 26.02 -45.38 -6.76
C ALA A 381 26.98 -44.30 -7.30
N GLY A 382 28.14 -44.12 -6.65
CA GLY A 382 29.15 -43.13 -7.04
C GLY A 382 28.88 -41.72 -6.51
N ASN A 383 27.92 -41.53 -5.59
CA ASN A 383 27.78 -40.26 -4.88
C ASN A 383 28.70 -40.23 -3.65
N PHE A 384 28.98 -39.03 -3.17
CA PHE A 384 29.72 -38.81 -1.93
C PHE A 384 28.80 -38.27 -0.84
N TRP A 385 28.90 -38.84 0.35
CA TRP A 385 28.25 -38.35 1.56
C TRP A 385 29.23 -37.51 2.35
N LEU A 386 28.93 -36.22 2.43
CA LEU A 386 29.77 -35.19 3.02
C LEU A 386 29.20 -34.80 4.39
N SER A 387 30.00 -34.86 5.44
CA SER A 387 29.63 -34.28 6.74
C SER A 387 30.21 -32.89 6.89
N THR A 388 29.41 -31.95 7.42
CA THR A 388 29.76 -30.54 7.48
C THR A 388 29.40 -29.91 8.83
N ASN A 389 29.66 -28.61 9.00
CA ASN A 389 29.14 -27.84 10.14
C ASN A 389 27.63 -27.55 10.06
N ASN A 390 27.00 -27.77 8.91
CA ASN A 390 25.59 -27.47 8.69
C ASN A 390 24.84 -28.63 8.01
N GLY A 391 25.02 -29.84 8.54
CA GLY A 391 24.30 -31.04 8.13
C GLY A 391 25.15 -32.00 7.29
N LEU A 392 24.47 -32.98 6.70
CA LEU A 392 25.03 -33.91 5.72
C LEU A 392 24.67 -33.48 4.31
N SER A 393 25.52 -33.80 3.33
CA SER A 393 25.22 -33.58 1.91
C SER A 393 25.54 -34.81 1.08
N ARG A 394 24.58 -35.27 0.27
CA ARG A 394 24.81 -36.26 -0.79
C ARG A 394 25.17 -35.51 -2.06
N PHE A 395 26.41 -35.63 -2.49
CA PHE A 395 26.98 -34.97 -3.67
C PHE A 395 27.11 -35.95 -4.83
N ASN A 396 26.50 -35.62 -5.96
CA ASN A 396 26.70 -36.38 -7.20
C ASN A 396 27.82 -35.73 -8.03
N PRO A 397 28.98 -36.39 -8.18
CA PRO A 397 30.13 -35.80 -8.87
C PRO A 397 29.98 -35.70 -10.39
N VAL A 398 29.03 -36.44 -10.99
CA VAL A 398 28.78 -36.43 -12.45
C VAL A 398 27.82 -35.29 -12.82
N ALA A 399 26.73 -35.15 -12.08
CA ALA A 399 25.74 -34.09 -12.27
C ALA A 399 26.14 -32.76 -11.59
N GLU A 400 27.13 -32.81 -10.69
CA GLU A 400 27.60 -31.69 -9.87
C GLU A 400 26.50 -31.06 -9.00
N THR A 401 25.56 -31.89 -8.54
CA THR A 401 24.41 -31.48 -7.72
C THR A 401 24.54 -31.95 -6.28
N PHE A 402 24.10 -31.11 -5.35
CA PHE A 402 24.07 -31.41 -3.92
C PHE A 402 22.66 -31.65 -3.42
N ARG A 403 22.52 -32.63 -2.53
CA ARG A 403 21.30 -32.89 -1.77
C ARG A 403 21.60 -32.81 -0.29
N ASN A 404 21.08 -31.78 0.37
CA ASN A 404 21.43 -31.44 1.76
C ASN A 404 20.39 -31.92 2.76
N PHE A 405 20.85 -32.41 3.89
CA PHE A 405 20.06 -32.91 5.00
C PHE A 405 20.46 -32.22 6.30
N ASP A 406 19.49 -31.92 7.15
CA ASP A 406 19.67 -31.22 8.42
C ASP A 406 19.00 -31.98 9.59
N VAL A 407 18.99 -31.39 10.78
CA VAL A 407 18.36 -31.96 11.98
C VAL A 407 16.88 -32.35 11.79
N SER A 408 16.14 -31.69 10.89
CA SER A 408 14.75 -32.03 10.56
C SER A 408 14.62 -33.32 9.76
N ASP A 409 15.69 -33.81 9.11
CA ASP A 409 15.75 -35.11 8.43
C ASP A 409 16.16 -36.26 9.37
N GLY A 410 16.37 -35.98 10.66
CA GLY A 410 16.74 -36.97 11.67
C GLY A 410 18.23 -37.01 12.01
N LEU A 411 18.99 -35.96 11.69
CA LEU A 411 20.39 -35.86 12.09
C LEU A 411 20.56 -35.60 13.60
N GLN A 412 21.69 -36.04 14.17
CA GLN A 412 22.00 -35.88 15.59
C GLN A 412 22.08 -34.40 16.01
N SER A 413 22.61 -33.57 15.10
CA SER A 413 22.77 -32.12 15.11
C SER A 413 23.14 -31.72 13.67
N ASN A 414 23.09 -30.42 13.35
CA ASN A 414 23.67 -29.91 12.10
C ASN A 414 25.22 -29.95 12.14
N GLU A 415 25.82 -29.86 13.32
CA GLU A 415 27.28 -29.84 13.46
C GLU A 415 27.84 -31.26 13.62
N PHE A 416 28.68 -31.67 12.65
CA PHE A 416 29.49 -32.89 12.71
C PHE A 416 30.92 -32.59 13.17
N ASN A 417 31.68 -33.63 13.49
CA ASN A 417 33.05 -33.49 14.01
C ASN A 417 34.11 -34.02 13.04
N THR A 418 35.32 -33.45 13.14
CA THR A 418 36.52 -33.94 12.43
C THR A 418 36.87 -35.36 12.88
N GLY A 419 37.25 -36.24 11.95
CA GLY A 419 37.66 -37.63 12.25
C GLY A 419 36.53 -38.58 12.64
N ALA A 420 35.33 -38.07 12.90
CA ALA A 420 34.18 -38.83 13.36
C ALA A 420 33.38 -39.42 12.19
N TYR A 421 34.00 -40.26 11.36
CA TYR A 421 33.30 -40.92 10.26
C TYR A 421 33.87 -42.31 9.99
N PHE A 422 33.03 -43.22 9.48
CA PHE A 422 33.45 -44.57 9.13
C PHE A 422 32.54 -45.17 8.05
N LEU A 423 33.14 -45.87 7.08
CA LEU A 423 32.42 -46.67 6.09
C LEU A 423 32.65 -48.16 6.37
N SER A 424 31.58 -48.86 6.72
CA SER A 424 31.62 -50.31 6.94
C SER A 424 31.81 -51.08 5.64
N ARG A 425 32.32 -52.31 5.77
CA ARG A 425 32.42 -53.29 4.69
C ARG A 425 31.06 -53.66 4.08
N SER A 426 29.96 -53.54 4.83
CA SER A 426 28.60 -53.76 4.30
C SER A 426 28.10 -52.60 3.42
N GLY A 427 28.73 -51.43 3.52
CA GLY A 427 28.28 -50.17 2.95
C GLY A 427 27.53 -49.27 3.94
N GLU A 428 27.39 -49.66 5.21
CA GLU A 428 26.83 -48.79 6.25
C GLU A 428 27.78 -47.63 6.55
N MET A 429 27.25 -46.41 6.56
CA MET A 429 27.99 -45.20 6.88
C MET A 429 27.70 -44.77 8.30
N PHE A 430 28.72 -44.23 8.96
CA PHE A 430 28.67 -43.67 10.30
C PHE A 430 29.24 -42.26 10.26
N PHE A 431 28.53 -41.29 10.85
CA PHE A 431 28.95 -39.91 10.98
C PHE A 431 28.66 -39.41 12.40
N GLY A 432 29.69 -38.99 13.11
CA GLY A 432 29.61 -38.49 14.48
C GLY A 432 29.66 -36.96 14.53
N GLY A 433 29.00 -36.40 15.54
CA GLY A 433 29.07 -34.98 15.83
C GLY A 433 28.89 -34.69 17.31
N ILE A 434 28.45 -33.48 17.61
CA ILE A 434 28.46 -32.94 18.97
C ILE A 434 27.44 -33.57 19.93
N MET A 435 26.40 -34.25 19.42
CA MET A 435 25.31 -34.85 20.19
C MET A 435 25.15 -36.36 19.99
N GLY A 436 26.03 -36.99 19.23
CA GLY A 436 26.00 -38.44 18.99
C GLY A 436 26.37 -38.83 17.56
N LEU A 437 25.81 -39.94 17.12
CA LEU A 437 26.16 -40.65 15.88
C LEU A 437 24.93 -40.75 14.98
N ASN A 438 25.06 -40.41 13.71
CA ASN A 438 24.16 -40.86 12.66
C ASN A 438 24.74 -42.08 11.95
N TYR A 439 23.90 -43.08 11.66
CA TYR A 439 24.31 -44.25 10.88
C TYR A 439 23.19 -44.70 9.94
N PHE A 440 23.55 -45.12 8.73
CA PHE A 440 22.58 -45.50 7.70
C PHE A 440 23.26 -46.20 6.53
N TYR A 441 22.45 -46.91 5.74
CA TYR A 441 22.82 -47.33 4.40
C TYR A 441 22.36 -46.26 3.39
N PRO A 442 23.23 -45.73 2.53
CA PRO A 442 22.88 -44.72 1.52
C PRO A 442 21.65 -45.07 0.67
N GLU A 443 21.52 -46.34 0.30
CA GLU A 443 20.41 -46.88 -0.49
C GLU A 443 19.04 -46.77 0.20
N ASN A 444 19.02 -46.62 1.53
CA ASN A 444 17.79 -46.47 2.31
C ASN A 444 17.34 -45.02 2.44
N ILE A 445 18.17 -44.04 2.04
CA ILE A 445 17.84 -42.61 2.10
C ILE A 445 17.14 -42.20 0.82
N VAL A 446 15.80 -42.23 0.86
CA VAL A 446 14.92 -41.92 -0.27
C VAL A 446 14.22 -40.59 -0.04
N ASP A 447 14.19 -39.74 -1.07
CA ASP A 447 13.49 -38.45 -1.06
C ASP A 447 11.95 -38.66 -1.10
N ASN A 448 11.21 -37.70 -0.55
CA ASN A 448 9.75 -37.67 -0.53
C ASN A 448 9.20 -37.51 -1.96
N PRO A 449 8.52 -38.53 -2.53
CA PRO A 449 8.02 -38.45 -3.91
C PRO A 449 6.72 -37.65 -4.04
N HIS A 450 6.15 -37.15 -2.93
CA HIS A 450 4.84 -36.51 -2.92
C HIS A 450 4.90 -35.12 -3.56
N VAL A 451 4.18 -34.94 -4.67
CA VAL A 451 3.98 -33.64 -5.32
C VAL A 451 2.95 -32.82 -4.51
N PRO A 452 3.32 -31.70 -3.88
CA PRO A 452 2.41 -30.96 -3.01
C PRO A 452 1.35 -30.22 -3.81
N ARG A 453 0.13 -30.08 -3.27
CA ARG A 453 -0.84 -29.13 -3.83
C ARG A 453 -0.41 -27.71 -3.47
N VAL A 454 -0.26 -26.84 -4.46
CA VAL A 454 -0.02 -25.41 -4.23
C VAL A 454 -1.36 -24.69 -4.12
N ALA A 455 -1.49 -23.77 -3.16
CA ALA A 455 -2.70 -22.99 -2.94
C ALA A 455 -2.35 -21.52 -2.62
N ILE A 456 -3.18 -20.60 -3.11
CA ILE A 456 -3.17 -19.20 -2.67
C ILE A 456 -4.03 -19.15 -1.41
N THR A 457 -3.41 -18.86 -0.28
CA THR A 457 -4.02 -18.95 1.06
C THR A 457 -4.53 -17.61 1.57
N GLY A 458 -3.95 -16.51 1.09
CA GLY A 458 -4.27 -15.17 1.59
C GLY A 458 -4.02 -14.10 0.53
N MET A 459 -4.61 -12.93 0.76
CA MET A 459 -4.39 -11.73 -0.03
C MET A 459 -4.20 -10.56 0.93
N ARG A 460 -3.30 -9.64 0.58
CA ARG A 460 -3.03 -8.41 1.33
C ARG A 460 -3.30 -7.20 0.46
N LEU A 461 -3.91 -6.18 1.04
CA LEU A 461 -3.98 -4.83 0.47
C LEU A 461 -3.26 -3.89 1.42
N PHE A 462 -2.32 -3.10 0.89
CA PHE A 462 -1.48 -2.20 1.71
C PHE A 462 -0.80 -2.92 2.89
N ASN A 463 -0.34 -4.15 2.63
CA ASN A 463 0.27 -5.05 3.60
C ASN A 463 -0.65 -5.48 4.78
N GLN A 464 -1.96 -5.25 4.68
CA GLN A 464 -2.94 -5.77 5.63
C GLN A 464 -3.71 -6.95 5.02
N PRO A 465 -3.88 -8.06 5.75
CA PRO A 465 -4.63 -9.22 5.25
C PRO A 465 -6.11 -8.86 5.07
N ILE A 466 -6.68 -9.26 3.93
CA ILE A 466 -8.10 -9.09 3.63
C ILE A 466 -8.84 -10.43 3.72
N SER A 467 -10.12 -10.37 4.11
CA SER A 467 -10.99 -11.53 4.24
C SER A 467 -12.40 -11.20 3.73
N PRO A 468 -13.27 -12.21 3.54
CA PRO A 468 -14.65 -11.95 3.14
C PRO A 468 -15.45 -11.11 4.13
N GLN A 469 -15.02 -11.05 5.40
CA GLN A 469 -15.63 -10.22 6.41
C GLN A 469 -15.15 -8.77 6.35
N SER A 470 -13.89 -8.52 5.96
CA SER A 470 -13.34 -7.16 5.92
C SER A 470 -13.55 -6.44 4.59
N HIS A 471 -13.49 -7.17 3.47
CA HIS A 471 -13.60 -6.62 2.11
C HIS A 471 -14.51 -7.48 1.23
N PRO A 472 -15.82 -7.59 1.56
CA PRO A 472 -16.78 -8.42 0.82
C PRO A 472 -16.91 -8.05 -0.66
N GLU A 473 -16.63 -6.80 -1.02
CA GLU A 473 -16.65 -6.29 -2.39
C GLU A 473 -15.52 -6.84 -3.28
N ILE A 474 -14.42 -7.29 -2.66
CA ILE A 474 -13.27 -7.91 -3.33
C ILE A 474 -13.34 -9.43 -3.18
N LEU A 475 -13.63 -9.91 -1.98
CA LEU A 475 -13.70 -11.32 -1.61
C LEU A 475 -15.08 -11.65 -1.05
N ASP A 476 -15.92 -12.32 -1.83
CA ASP A 476 -17.19 -12.91 -1.35
C ASP A 476 -16.99 -14.25 -0.63
N THR A 477 -15.83 -14.87 -0.85
CA THR A 477 -15.43 -16.21 -0.39
C THR A 477 -13.92 -16.21 -0.15
N LEU A 478 -13.41 -17.23 0.56
CA LEU A 478 -11.96 -17.35 0.77
C LEU A 478 -11.20 -17.36 -0.55
N ILE A 479 -10.08 -16.64 -0.60
CA ILE A 479 -9.26 -16.48 -1.81
C ILE A 479 -8.87 -17.81 -2.45
N THR A 480 -8.65 -18.86 -1.63
CA THR A 480 -8.30 -20.20 -2.07
C THR A 480 -9.32 -20.83 -3.02
N TYR A 481 -10.59 -20.41 -2.95
CA TYR A 481 -11.67 -20.90 -3.82
C TYR A 481 -12.02 -19.92 -4.95
N LYS A 482 -11.49 -18.70 -4.93
CA LYS A 482 -11.71 -17.71 -6.00
C LYS A 482 -10.89 -18.04 -7.24
N LYS A 483 -11.52 -17.92 -8.40
CA LYS A 483 -10.83 -17.96 -9.71
C LYS A 483 -10.46 -16.57 -10.24
N ARG A 484 -11.18 -15.53 -9.81
CA ARG A 484 -10.99 -14.15 -10.26
C ARG A 484 -11.28 -13.15 -9.14
N VAL A 485 -10.47 -12.10 -9.06
CA VAL A 485 -10.67 -10.94 -8.19
C VAL A 485 -10.73 -9.66 -9.03
N LYS A 486 -11.58 -8.72 -8.62
CA LYS A 486 -11.69 -7.38 -9.23
C LYS A 486 -11.18 -6.36 -8.23
N LEU A 487 -10.24 -5.53 -8.66
CA LEU A 487 -9.58 -4.51 -7.84
C LEU A 487 -9.84 -3.11 -8.40
N SER A 488 -9.83 -2.12 -7.52
CA SER A 488 -9.89 -0.71 -7.87
C SER A 488 -8.50 -0.20 -8.26
N TYR A 489 -8.45 0.88 -9.03
CA TYR A 489 -7.20 1.61 -9.33
C TYR A 489 -6.52 2.17 -8.07
N ARG A 490 -7.23 2.26 -6.94
CA ARG A 490 -6.69 2.68 -5.66
C ARG A 490 -5.91 1.57 -4.97
N ASP A 491 -6.19 0.31 -5.27
CA ASP A 491 -5.62 -0.88 -4.62
C ASP A 491 -4.23 -1.17 -5.20
N ASN A 492 -3.29 -0.23 -5.01
CA ASN A 492 -2.02 -0.22 -5.73
C ASN A 492 -0.90 -1.02 -5.05
N VAL A 493 -1.10 -1.56 -3.85
CA VAL A 493 -0.14 -2.46 -3.18
C VAL A 493 -0.87 -3.75 -2.85
N ILE A 494 -0.53 -4.81 -3.58
CA ILE A 494 -1.23 -6.10 -3.51
C ILE A 494 -0.23 -7.19 -3.15
N GLY A 495 -0.51 -7.91 -2.08
CA GLY A 495 0.25 -9.10 -1.67
C GLY A 495 -0.57 -10.38 -1.87
N PHE A 496 0.09 -11.45 -2.30
CA PHE A 496 -0.47 -12.79 -2.39
C PHE A 496 0.28 -13.70 -1.43
N GLU A 497 -0.46 -14.35 -0.53
CA GLU A 497 0.10 -15.39 0.32
C GLU A 497 -0.22 -16.76 -0.27
N PHE A 498 0.77 -17.65 -0.28
CA PHE A 498 0.64 -18.98 -0.86
C PHE A 498 1.38 -20.02 -0.04
N ALA A 499 0.97 -21.28 -0.22
CA ALA A 499 1.57 -22.41 0.44
C ALA A 499 1.56 -23.66 -0.46
N ALA A 500 2.58 -24.49 -0.29
CA ALA A 500 2.61 -25.86 -0.75
C ALA A 500 2.11 -26.74 0.41
N LEU A 501 1.05 -27.50 0.17
CA LEU A 501 0.38 -28.33 1.18
C LEU A 501 1.13 -29.65 1.39
N ASP A 502 2.39 -29.54 1.79
CA ASP A 502 3.21 -30.60 2.36
C ASP A 502 3.71 -30.12 3.73
N TYR A 503 3.41 -30.91 4.75
CA TYR A 503 3.57 -30.53 6.16
C TYR A 503 4.81 -31.15 6.81
N SER A 504 5.61 -31.90 6.04
CA SER A 504 6.80 -32.60 6.49
C SER A 504 7.84 -31.61 7.03
N ALA A 505 8.22 -30.62 6.19
CA ALA A 505 9.07 -29.50 6.59
C ALA A 505 8.68 -28.23 5.79
N PRO A 506 7.61 -27.52 6.18
CA PRO A 506 7.03 -26.42 5.39
C PRO A 506 7.98 -25.27 5.06
N SER A 507 8.96 -25.00 5.94
CA SER A 507 9.98 -23.95 5.74
C SER A 507 10.98 -24.28 4.62
N ARG A 508 11.04 -25.55 4.19
CA ARG A 508 11.94 -26.02 3.13
C ARG A 508 11.29 -26.07 1.76
N ASN A 509 9.97 -25.94 1.69
CA ASN A 509 9.25 -25.87 0.43
C ASN A 509 9.74 -24.64 -0.35
N GLN A 510 10.11 -24.84 -1.62
CA GLN A 510 10.55 -23.75 -2.49
C GLN A 510 9.39 -23.28 -3.37
N PHE A 511 9.35 -22.00 -3.70
CA PHE A 511 8.31 -21.39 -4.53
C PHE A 511 8.89 -20.57 -5.67
N THR A 512 8.17 -20.60 -6.80
CA THR A 512 8.38 -19.65 -7.90
C THR A 512 7.05 -19.03 -8.28
N TYR A 513 7.01 -17.74 -8.56
CA TYR A 513 5.78 -17.06 -8.95
C TYR A 513 5.99 -16.10 -10.12
N ARG A 514 4.89 -15.69 -10.75
CA ARG A 514 4.85 -14.61 -11.74
C ARG A 514 3.45 -14.01 -11.88
N MET A 515 3.38 -12.77 -12.33
CA MET A 515 2.18 -12.07 -12.77
C MET A 515 2.16 -12.01 -14.29
N TRP A 516 1.45 -12.94 -14.93
CA TRP A 516 1.29 -12.94 -16.38
C TRP A 516 0.55 -11.66 -16.83
N GLY A 517 1.13 -10.95 -17.80
CA GLY A 517 0.72 -9.61 -18.22
C GLY A 517 1.57 -8.48 -17.60
N PHE A 518 2.50 -8.80 -16.69
CA PHE A 518 3.44 -7.85 -16.07
C PHE A 518 4.87 -8.39 -16.01
N ASP A 519 5.08 -9.63 -15.57
CA ASP A 519 6.41 -10.27 -15.49
C ASP A 519 6.76 -11.04 -16.77
N ASP A 520 8.00 -10.90 -17.25
CA ASP A 520 8.52 -11.63 -18.41
C ASP A 520 9.00 -13.06 -18.07
N ARG A 521 9.42 -13.30 -16.82
CA ARG A 521 9.99 -14.57 -16.34
C ARG A 521 9.45 -14.97 -14.97
N TRP A 522 9.66 -16.23 -14.59
CA TRP A 522 9.38 -16.69 -13.22
C TRP A 522 10.38 -16.05 -12.25
N ILE A 523 9.86 -15.67 -11.08
CA ILE A 523 10.61 -15.10 -9.96
C ILE A 523 10.81 -16.21 -8.93
N GLU A 524 12.07 -16.52 -8.61
CA GLU A 524 12.45 -17.45 -7.55
C GLU A 524 12.20 -16.80 -6.18
N ALA A 525 11.29 -17.37 -5.39
CA ALA A 525 10.97 -16.87 -4.05
C ALA A 525 11.71 -17.64 -2.95
N GLY A 526 12.37 -18.75 -3.28
CA GLY A 526 12.94 -19.65 -2.29
C GLY A 526 11.86 -20.14 -1.31
N GLY A 527 12.10 -20.02 -0.01
CA GLY A 527 11.13 -20.33 1.05
C GLY A 527 10.07 -19.24 1.34
N GLU A 528 10.14 -18.09 0.66
CA GLU A 528 9.19 -17.00 0.89
C GLU A 528 7.78 -17.37 0.41
N ARG A 529 6.79 -17.08 1.25
CA ARG A 529 5.38 -17.44 1.03
C ARG A 529 4.50 -16.27 0.59
N ILE A 530 5.12 -15.12 0.31
CA ILE A 530 4.42 -13.88 -0.02
C ILE A 530 5.05 -13.25 -1.26
N ALA A 531 4.22 -12.89 -2.23
CA ALA A 531 4.61 -12.08 -3.38
C ALA A 531 3.86 -10.74 -3.33
N THR A 532 4.59 -9.63 -3.45
CA THR A 532 4.01 -8.28 -3.39
C THR A 532 4.24 -7.53 -4.69
N TYR A 533 3.18 -6.97 -5.27
CA TYR A 533 3.21 -6.12 -6.45
C TYR A 533 2.75 -4.71 -6.09
N THR A 534 3.41 -3.72 -6.69
CA THR A 534 3.11 -2.30 -6.47
C THR A 534 2.80 -1.60 -7.79
N ASN A 535 1.84 -0.68 -7.76
CA ASN A 535 1.43 0.18 -8.87
C ASN A 535 1.15 -0.56 -10.20
N LEU A 536 0.47 -1.72 -10.12
CA LEU A 536 0.02 -2.42 -11.32
C LEU A 536 -0.95 -1.54 -12.15
N PRO A 537 -0.69 -1.34 -13.45
CA PRO A 537 -1.60 -0.60 -14.33
C PRO A 537 -3.00 -1.24 -14.41
N ALA A 538 -4.00 -0.45 -14.81
CA ALA A 538 -5.32 -1.01 -15.10
C ALA A 538 -5.23 -2.03 -16.26
N GLY A 539 -5.89 -3.18 -16.11
CA GLY A 539 -5.75 -4.30 -17.04
C GLY A 539 -6.15 -5.65 -16.42
N ASP A 540 -6.00 -6.70 -17.22
CA ASP A 540 -6.22 -8.09 -16.84
C ASP A 540 -4.88 -8.82 -16.67
N TYR A 541 -4.71 -9.48 -15.54
CA TYR A 541 -3.50 -10.21 -15.17
C TYR A 541 -3.84 -11.61 -14.66
N ILE A 542 -2.85 -12.50 -14.64
CA ILE A 542 -2.97 -13.80 -13.99
C ILE A 542 -1.78 -14.01 -13.07
N PHE A 543 -2.00 -13.96 -11.77
CA PHE A 543 -1.00 -14.39 -10.80
C PHE A 543 -0.87 -15.90 -10.84
N GLN A 544 0.34 -16.42 -10.97
CA GLN A 544 0.66 -17.85 -10.98
C GLN A 544 1.75 -18.15 -9.98
N VAL A 545 1.63 -19.25 -9.26
CA VAL A 545 2.64 -19.74 -8.31
C VAL A 545 2.78 -21.25 -8.40
N LYS A 546 4.02 -21.72 -8.45
CA LYS A 546 4.42 -23.12 -8.31
C LYS A 546 5.15 -23.29 -6.99
N GLY A 547 5.20 -24.52 -6.51
CA GLY A 547 5.92 -24.85 -5.29
C GLY A 547 6.34 -26.31 -5.26
N SER A 548 7.40 -26.58 -4.52
CA SER A 548 7.92 -27.91 -4.26
C SER A 548 7.65 -28.36 -2.82
N ASN A 549 7.83 -29.66 -2.56
CA ASN A 549 7.88 -30.18 -1.20
C ASN A 549 9.27 -29.90 -0.58
N ASN A 550 9.50 -30.45 0.62
CA ASN A 550 10.73 -30.29 1.37
C ASN A 550 12.00 -30.85 0.69
N ASP A 551 11.83 -31.70 -0.33
CA ASP A 551 12.92 -32.36 -1.05
C ASP A 551 13.05 -31.93 -2.51
N GLY A 552 12.34 -30.88 -2.92
CA GLY A 552 12.46 -30.31 -4.26
C GLY A 552 11.61 -31.01 -5.33
N VAL A 553 10.61 -31.81 -4.96
CA VAL A 553 9.63 -32.33 -5.92
C VAL A 553 8.60 -31.24 -6.25
N TRP A 554 8.68 -30.69 -7.47
CA TRP A 554 7.88 -29.55 -7.90
C TRP A 554 6.48 -29.90 -8.41
N ASN A 555 5.50 -29.08 -8.04
CA ASN A 555 4.20 -29.05 -8.69
C ASN A 555 4.18 -28.03 -9.83
N GLU A 556 4.40 -28.52 -11.05
CA GLU A 556 4.43 -27.70 -12.27
C GLU A 556 3.09 -27.07 -12.65
N LYS A 557 1.97 -27.66 -12.22
CA LYS A 557 0.63 -27.12 -12.48
C LYS A 557 0.36 -25.85 -11.67
N GLY A 558 0.87 -25.81 -10.44
CA GLY A 558 0.76 -24.66 -9.54
C GLY A 558 -0.67 -24.25 -9.19
N ALA A 559 -0.80 -23.02 -8.67
CA ALA A 559 -2.06 -22.31 -8.47
C ALA A 559 -2.06 -21.02 -9.30
N HIS A 560 -3.24 -20.55 -9.69
CA HIS A 560 -3.39 -19.30 -10.42
C HIS A 560 -4.65 -18.54 -10.03
N LEU A 561 -4.60 -17.23 -10.17
CA LEU A 561 -5.71 -16.32 -9.88
C LEU A 561 -5.77 -15.21 -10.94
N ALA A 562 -6.92 -15.07 -11.60
CA ALA A 562 -7.14 -13.96 -12.51
C ALA A 562 -7.43 -12.66 -11.75
N ILE A 563 -6.83 -11.56 -12.15
CA ILE A 563 -6.96 -10.26 -11.50
C ILE A 563 -7.36 -9.24 -12.55
N HIS A 564 -8.40 -8.46 -12.25
CA HIS A 564 -8.84 -7.37 -13.10
C HIS A 564 -8.77 -6.05 -12.33
N ILE A 565 -7.89 -5.14 -12.76
CA ILE A 565 -7.73 -3.82 -12.16
C ILE A 565 -8.53 -2.81 -12.99
N LYS A 566 -9.53 -2.18 -12.38
CA LYS A 566 -10.42 -1.21 -13.04
C LYS A 566 -9.65 0.03 -13.50
N ASN A 567 -10.09 0.61 -14.62
CA ASN A 567 -9.59 1.91 -15.06
C ASN A 567 -9.91 3.01 -14.04
N PRO A 568 -8.97 3.94 -13.75
CA PRO A 568 -9.27 5.10 -12.94
C PRO A 568 -10.28 6.02 -13.67
N PRO A 569 -11.14 6.76 -12.93
CA PRO A 569 -12.19 7.60 -13.51
C PRO A 569 -11.68 8.59 -14.56
N TRP A 570 -10.47 9.14 -14.38
CA TRP A 570 -9.83 10.10 -15.28
C TRP A 570 -9.23 9.48 -16.56
N LYS A 571 -9.16 8.15 -16.66
CA LYS A 571 -8.76 7.42 -17.88
C LYS A 571 -9.95 6.72 -18.55
N THR A 572 -11.17 7.16 -18.27
CA THR A 572 -12.37 6.64 -18.95
C THR A 572 -12.64 7.40 -20.25
N PRO A 573 -13.31 6.79 -21.25
CA PRO A 573 -13.69 7.48 -22.48
C PRO A 573 -14.47 8.78 -22.22
N TRP A 574 -15.33 8.80 -21.19
CA TRP A 574 -16.09 9.99 -20.78
C TRP A 574 -15.23 11.10 -20.20
N ALA A 575 -14.17 10.76 -19.45
CA ALA A 575 -13.22 11.75 -18.97
C ALA A 575 -12.47 12.41 -20.14
N TYR A 576 -12.05 11.63 -21.15
CA TYR A 576 -11.45 12.18 -22.36
C TYR A 576 -12.42 13.08 -23.14
N ALA A 577 -13.70 12.71 -23.25
CA ALA A 577 -14.73 13.58 -23.84
C ALA A 577 -14.91 14.89 -23.07
N LEU A 578 -14.90 14.84 -21.74
CA LEU A 578 -14.96 16.03 -20.88
C LEU A 578 -13.71 16.91 -21.05
N TYR A 579 -12.52 16.33 -21.15
CA TYR A 579 -11.28 17.09 -21.40
C TYR A 579 -11.33 17.84 -22.72
N ILE A 580 -11.86 17.20 -23.76
CA ILE A 580 -12.09 17.84 -25.06
C ILE A 580 -13.11 18.98 -24.93
N LEU A 581 -14.23 18.77 -24.23
CA LEU A 581 -15.24 19.80 -24.01
C LEU A 581 -14.72 21.01 -23.22
N VAL A 582 -13.96 20.78 -22.15
CA VAL A 582 -13.33 21.84 -21.37
C VAL A 582 -12.31 22.60 -22.22
N GLY A 583 -11.51 21.89 -23.02
CA GLY A 583 -10.59 22.49 -23.98
C GLY A 583 -11.30 23.38 -25.01
N LEU A 584 -12.42 22.90 -25.58
CA LEU A 584 -13.25 23.68 -26.51
C LEU A 584 -13.94 24.87 -25.82
N GLY A 585 -14.39 24.70 -24.58
CA GLY A 585 -14.99 25.77 -23.77
C GLY A 585 -13.99 26.87 -23.43
N LEU A 586 -12.75 26.50 -23.09
CA LEU A 586 -11.65 27.45 -22.89
C LEU A 586 -11.34 28.22 -24.19
N LEU A 587 -11.21 27.51 -25.31
CA LEU A 587 -11.03 28.13 -26.63
C LEU A 587 -12.18 29.10 -26.98
N TYR A 588 -13.42 28.69 -26.74
CA TYR A 588 -14.59 29.54 -26.93
C TYR A 588 -14.58 30.77 -25.99
N GLY A 589 -14.22 30.58 -24.73
CA GLY A 589 -14.11 31.64 -23.74
C GLY A 589 -13.04 32.68 -24.12
N ILE A 590 -11.87 32.22 -24.57
CA ILE A 590 -10.80 33.09 -25.11
C ILE A 590 -11.32 33.87 -26.31
N ARG A 591 -11.95 33.19 -27.28
CA ARG A 591 -12.51 33.83 -28.48
C ARG A 591 -13.59 34.85 -28.13
N ARG A 592 -14.45 34.55 -27.15
CA ARG A 592 -15.50 35.46 -26.67
C ARG A 592 -14.92 36.67 -25.94
N TYR A 593 -13.88 36.47 -25.13
CA TYR A 593 -13.16 37.54 -24.45
C TYR A 593 -12.53 38.50 -25.45
N GLU A 594 -11.83 37.99 -26.48
CA GLU A 594 -11.27 38.82 -27.55
C GLU A 594 -12.34 39.63 -28.28
N MET A 595 -13.48 39.01 -28.61
CA MET A 595 -14.58 39.71 -29.28
C MET A 595 -15.20 40.82 -28.43
N ASN A 596 -15.43 40.56 -27.14
CA ASN A 596 -15.94 41.59 -26.21
C ASN A 596 -14.95 42.74 -26.06
N ARG A 597 -13.64 42.45 -26.01
CA ARG A 597 -12.60 43.47 -25.94
C ARG A 597 -12.58 44.35 -27.19
N ILE A 598 -12.74 43.76 -28.37
CA ILE A 598 -12.83 44.49 -29.65
C ILE A 598 -14.09 45.36 -29.68
N PHE A 599 -15.24 44.81 -29.31
CA PHE A 599 -16.51 45.54 -29.28
C PHE A 599 -16.49 46.74 -28.32
N LEU A 600 -15.93 46.57 -27.12
CA LEU A 600 -15.83 47.62 -26.11
C LEU A 600 -14.95 48.78 -26.59
N LYS A 601 -13.85 48.49 -27.29
CA LYS A 601 -12.96 49.50 -27.87
C LYS A 601 -13.67 50.34 -28.93
N ASN A 602 -14.47 49.71 -29.79
CA ASN A 602 -15.24 50.41 -30.82
C ASN A 602 -16.32 51.33 -30.21
N ARG A 603 -17.00 50.87 -29.15
CA ARG A 603 -18.05 51.67 -28.49
C ARG A 603 -17.50 52.95 -27.87
N LEU A 604 -16.35 52.87 -27.20
CA LEU A 604 -15.67 54.03 -26.62
C LEU A 604 -15.27 55.06 -27.67
N GLN A 605 -14.82 54.63 -28.85
CA GLN A 605 -14.47 55.54 -29.94
C GLN A 605 -15.70 56.31 -30.47
N ILE A 606 -16.84 55.63 -30.62
CA ILE A 606 -18.08 56.26 -31.11
C ILE A 606 -18.58 57.32 -30.10
N GLU A 607 -18.54 57.01 -28.81
CA GLU A 607 -19.03 57.90 -27.75
C GLU A 607 -18.20 59.19 -27.64
N GLN A 608 -16.87 59.08 -27.80
CA GLN A 608 -15.97 60.25 -27.82
C GLN A 608 -16.29 61.21 -28.99
N VAL A 609 -16.61 60.67 -30.17
CA VAL A 609 -16.96 61.47 -31.34
C VAL A 609 -18.33 62.17 -31.15
N ALA A 610 -19.32 61.46 -30.63
CA ALA A 610 -20.67 62.02 -30.42
C ALA A 610 -20.69 63.17 -29.40
N GLY A 611 -19.97 63.02 -28.28
CA GLY A 611 -19.91 64.05 -27.23
C GLY A 611 -19.25 65.36 -27.67
N ALA A 612 -18.26 65.29 -28.55
CA ALA A 612 -17.61 66.49 -29.11
C ALA A 612 -18.57 67.30 -30.00
N LYS A 613 -19.40 66.62 -30.81
CA LYS A 613 -20.30 67.30 -31.76
C LYS A 613 -21.46 68.02 -31.08
N LEU A 614 -21.95 67.49 -29.96
CA LEU A 614 -23.07 68.09 -29.23
C LEU A 614 -22.72 69.46 -28.63
N ARG A 615 -21.51 69.61 -28.07
CA ARG A 615 -21.06 70.88 -27.45
C ARG A 615 -20.88 72.00 -28.46
N GLU A 616 -20.48 71.67 -29.69
CA GLU A 616 -20.32 72.62 -30.78
C GLU A 616 -21.68 73.25 -31.17
N LEU A 617 -22.76 72.46 -31.18
CA LEU A 617 -24.09 72.92 -31.55
C LEU A 617 -24.73 73.88 -30.53
N ASP A 618 -24.56 73.63 -29.23
CA ASP A 618 -25.16 74.46 -28.19
C ASP A 618 -24.58 75.88 -28.14
N GLN A 619 -23.27 76.03 -28.38
CA GLN A 619 -22.61 77.34 -28.41
C GLN A 619 -23.10 78.20 -29.58
N LEU A 620 -23.31 77.59 -30.76
CA LEU A 620 -23.81 78.29 -31.94
C LEU A 620 -25.24 78.81 -31.74
N LYS A 621 -26.12 78.00 -31.11
CA LYS A 621 -27.52 78.39 -30.85
C LYS A 621 -27.61 79.63 -29.95
N SER A 622 -26.81 79.70 -28.89
CA SER A 622 -26.89 80.80 -27.92
C SER A 622 -26.41 82.14 -28.48
N GLN A 623 -25.36 82.13 -29.31
CA GLN A 623 -24.86 83.34 -29.97
C GLN A 623 -25.84 83.90 -31.00
N PHE A 624 -26.55 83.02 -31.72
CA PHE A 624 -27.53 83.42 -32.73
C PHE A 624 -28.66 84.30 -32.15
N PHE A 625 -29.26 83.91 -31.01
CA PHE A 625 -30.38 84.64 -30.42
C PHE A 625 -30.00 86.00 -29.83
N ALA A 626 -28.82 86.12 -29.22
CA ALA A 626 -28.37 87.37 -28.62
C ALA A 626 -28.16 88.47 -29.69
N ASN A 627 -27.57 88.10 -30.83
CA ASN A 627 -27.26 89.03 -31.91
C ASN A 627 -28.55 89.54 -32.59
N ILE A 628 -29.50 88.65 -32.90
CA ILE A 628 -30.76 89.02 -33.56
C ILE A 628 -31.54 90.10 -32.80
N SER A 629 -31.62 89.96 -31.48
CA SER A 629 -32.39 90.91 -30.68
C SER A 629 -31.78 92.31 -30.62
N HIS A 630 -30.45 92.39 -30.64
CA HIS A 630 -29.77 93.68 -30.67
C HIS A 630 -29.95 94.38 -32.02
N GLU A 631 -30.00 93.61 -33.12
CA GLU A 631 -30.22 94.15 -34.47
C GLU A 631 -31.65 94.66 -34.70
N PHE A 632 -32.68 94.06 -34.08
CA PHE A 632 -34.05 94.54 -34.24
C PHE A 632 -34.43 95.73 -33.35
N ARG A 633 -33.86 95.85 -32.14
CA ARG A 633 -34.21 96.93 -31.19
C ARG A 633 -33.81 98.32 -31.71
N THR A 634 -32.64 98.40 -32.33
CA THR A 634 -32.07 99.65 -32.84
C THR A 634 -32.93 100.34 -33.91
N PRO A 635 -33.34 99.68 -35.02
CA PRO A 635 -34.17 100.32 -36.04
C PRO A 635 -35.57 100.67 -35.53
N LEU A 636 -36.19 99.83 -34.68
CA LEU A 636 -37.53 100.10 -34.13
C LEU A 636 -37.57 101.36 -33.25
N THR A 637 -36.52 101.60 -32.46
CA THR A 637 -36.41 102.80 -31.61
C THR A 637 -36.23 104.06 -32.47
N LEU A 638 -35.49 103.95 -33.57
CA LEU A 638 -35.29 105.03 -34.55
C LEU A 638 -36.53 105.33 -35.40
N ILE A 639 -37.49 104.41 -35.48
CA ILE A 639 -38.80 104.64 -36.14
C ILE A 639 -39.80 105.32 -35.19
N LEU A 640 -39.80 104.92 -33.91
CA LEU A 640 -40.77 105.42 -32.92
C LEU A 640 -40.63 106.93 -32.64
N GLY A 641 -39.40 107.43 -32.50
CA GLY A 641 -39.13 108.84 -32.20
C GLY A 641 -39.68 109.83 -33.26
N PRO A 642 -39.33 109.65 -34.56
CA PRO A 642 -39.85 110.49 -35.63
C PRO A 642 -41.37 110.43 -35.80
N ILE A 643 -41.99 109.23 -35.64
CA ILE A 643 -43.46 109.11 -35.67
C ILE A 643 -44.09 109.98 -34.58
N GLN A 644 -43.52 109.99 -33.39
CA GLN A 644 -44.03 110.75 -32.24
C GLN A 644 -43.94 112.27 -32.49
N GLN A 645 -42.85 112.74 -33.08
CA GLN A 645 -42.69 114.15 -33.47
C GLN A 645 -43.61 114.57 -34.62
N LEU A 646 -43.83 113.70 -35.61
CA LEU A 646 -44.76 113.95 -36.73
C LEU A 646 -46.21 114.02 -36.26
N MET A 647 -46.60 113.22 -35.26
CA MET A 647 -47.94 113.26 -34.67
C MET A 647 -48.25 114.59 -33.98
N GLU A 648 -47.29 115.20 -33.28
CA GLU A 648 -47.52 116.46 -32.58
C GLU A 648 -47.69 117.64 -33.53
N LYS A 649 -47.05 117.60 -34.71
CA LYS A 649 -47.00 118.73 -35.65
C LYS A 649 -47.98 118.64 -36.83
N GLN A 650 -48.79 117.58 -36.93
CA GLN A 650 -49.77 117.43 -38.02
C GLN A 650 -51.18 117.90 -37.63
N PRO A 651 -51.79 118.88 -38.34
CA PRO A 651 -53.18 119.28 -38.12
C PRO A 651 -54.24 118.32 -38.72
N ASP A 652 -53.91 117.43 -39.68
CA ASP A 652 -54.89 116.50 -40.25
C ASP A 652 -55.13 115.27 -39.33
N GLU A 653 -56.37 115.08 -38.89
CA GLU A 653 -56.79 113.98 -38.01
C GLU A 653 -56.71 112.60 -38.68
N ALA A 654 -56.89 112.50 -40.01
CA ALA A 654 -56.76 111.22 -40.71
C ALA A 654 -55.29 110.75 -40.74
N ALA A 655 -54.35 111.68 -40.96
CA ALA A 655 -52.91 111.42 -40.88
C ALA A 655 -52.46 111.09 -39.44
N LYS A 656 -52.97 111.82 -38.43
CA LYS A 656 -52.72 111.52 -37.01
C LYS A 656 -53.21 110.15 -36.60
N HIS A 657 -54.38 109.71 -37.07
CA HIS A 657 -54.88 108.37 -36.81
C HIS A 657 -53.95 107.29 -37.39
N SER A 658 -53.46 107.49 -38.62
CA SER A 658 -52.52 106.57 -39.27
C SER A 658 -51.16 106.53 -38.57
N LEU A 659 -50.65 107.68 -38.11
CA LEU A 659 -49.42 107.73 -37.31
C LEU A 659 -49.60 107.09 -35.93
N ARG A 660 -50.74 107.28 -35.25
CA ARG A 660 -51.08 106.55 -34.01
C ARG A 660 -51.10 105.04 -34.24
N MET A 661 -51.66 104.59 -35.37
CA MET A 661 -51.65 103.18 -35.77
C MET A 661 -50.22 102.66 -35.94
N MET A 662 -49.35 103.39 -36.65
CA MET A 662 -47.95 103.01 -36.86
C MET A 662 -47.17 102.99 -35.55
N GLN A 663 -47.31 104.03 -34.71
CA GLN A 663 -46.67 104.08 -33.39
C GLN A 663 -47.10 102.88 -32.54
N ARG A 664 -48.41 102.63 -32.47
CA ARG A 664 -48.95 101.52 -31.68
C ARG A 664 -48.45 100.16 -32.17
N ASN A 665 -48.31 99.97 -33.48
CA ASN A 665 -47.72 98.75 -34.05
C ASN A 665 -46.22 98.63 -33.76
N ALA A 666 -45.46 99.72 -33.89
CA ALA A 666 -44.02 99.72 -33.58
C ALA A 666 -43.77 99.44 -32.08
N THR A 667 -44.53 100.06 -31.18
CA THR A 667 -44.46 99.79 -29.74
C THR A 667 -44.87 98.36 -29.42
N ARG A 668 -45.89 97.82 -30.10
CA ARG A 668 -46.31 96.42 -29.93
C ARG A 668 -45.23 95.43 -30.38
N LEU A 669 -44.54 95.70 -31.50
CA LEU A 669 -43.41 94.91 -31.99
C LEU A 669 -42.24 94.94 -31.00
N LEU A 670 -41.90 96.11 -30.48
CA LEU A 670 -40.84 96.25 -29.48
C LEU A 670 -41.20 95.49 -28.19
N GLY A 671 -42.46 95.53 -27.77
CA GLY A 671 -42.99 94.73 -26.67
C GLY A 671 -42.84 93.22 -26.89
N LEU A 672 -43.21 92.72 -28.08
CA LEU A 672 -43.08 91.31 -28.43
C LEU A 672 -41.62 90.83 -28.46
N ILE A 673 -40.70 91.64 -28.99
CA ILE A 673 -39.28 91.30 -29.00
C ILE A 673 -38.72 91.22 -27.58
N ASN A 674 -39.09 92.16 -26.71
CA ASN A 674 -38.67 92.12 -25.31
C ASN A 674 -39.26 90.91 -24.58
N GLN A 675 -40.52 90.53 -24.84
CA GLN A 675 -41.10 89.30 -24.31
C GLN A 675 -40.37 88.04 -24.79
N LEU A 676 -39.96 88.00 -26.06
CA LEU A 676 -39.20 86.87 -26.61
C LEU A 676 -37.79 86.75 -26.00
N LEU A 677 -37.16 87.89 -25.68
CA LEU A 677 -35.90 87.92 -24.95
C LEU A 677 -36.03 87.45 -23.50
N ASP A 678 -37.07 87.91 -22.80
CA ASP A 678 -37.34 87.46 -21.44
C ASP A 678 -37.59 85.94 -21.43
N LEU A 679 -38.27 85.41 -22.45
CA LEU A 679 -38.44 83.97 -22.64
C LEU A 679 -37.10 83.25 -22.88
N ALA A 680 -36.26 83.75 -23.79
CA ALA A 680 -34.95 83.15 -24.07
C ALA A 680 -34.03 83.14 -22.84
N LYS A 681 -34.10 84.19 -22.00
CA LYS A 681 -33.39 84.24 -20.72
C LYS A 681 -33.94 83.24 -19.71
N LEU A 682 -35.26 83.07 -19.67
CA LEU A 682 -35.92 82.10 -18.80
C LEU A 682 -35.55 80.66 -19.20
N ASP A 683 -35.59 80.31 -20.49
CA ASP A 683 -35.18 78.99 -20.99
C ASP A 683 -33.67 78.72 -20.79
N ALA A 684 -32.84 79.77 -20.77
CA ALA A 684 -31.42 79.67 -20.43
C ALA A 684 -31.13 79.67 -18.92
N GLY A 685 -32.15 79.76 -18.06
CA GLY A 685 -32.00 79.77 -16.59
C GLY A 685 -31.42 81.07 -16.01
N LYS A 686 -31.51 82.20 -16.71
CA LYS A 686 -30.85 83.48 -16.37
C LYS A 686 -31.81 84.62 -15.99
N MET A 687 -33.06 84.33 -15.61
CA MET A 687 -34.04 85.35 -15.19
C MET A 687 -34.06 85.50 -13.66
N GLU A 688 -33.83 86.71 -13.15
CA GLU A 688 -33.82 87.02 -11.71
C GLU A 688 -35.18 87.62 -11.26
N ILE A 689 -35.79 87.07 -10.20
CA ILE A 689 -37.07 87.51 -9.59
C ILE A 689 -36.77 88.36 -8.35
N ARG A 690 -37.48 89.50 -8.18
CA ARG A 690 -37.32 90.41 -7.04
C ARG A 690 -38.63 90.57 -6.27
N VAL A 691 -38.76 89.83 -5.17
CA VAL A 691 -39.94 89.84 -4.30
C VAL A 691 -39.89 90.98 -3.26
N VAL A 692 -41.03 91.62 -3.00
CA VAL A 692 -41.19 92.65 -1.95
C VAL A 692 -42.40 92.29 -1.08
N GLN A 693 -42.31 92.53 0.23
CA GLN A 693 -43.44 92.34 1.14
C GLN A 693 -44.43 93.51 1.02
N ALA A 694 -45.66 93.25 0.60
CA ALA A 694 -46.71 94.26 0.47
C ALA A 694 -48.08 93.68 0.83
N ASP A 695 -49.03 94.55 1.22
CA ASP A 695 -50.41 94.15 1.42
C ASP A 695 -51.06 93.81 0.08
N PHE A 696 -51.46 92.55 -0.06
CA PHE A 696 -52.01 91.97 -1.27
C PHE A 696 -53.44 92.46 -1.55
N ILE A 697 -54.23 92.79 -0.51
CA ILE A 697 -55.62 93.23 -0.69
C ILE A 697 -55.69 94.60 -1.39
N PRO A 698 -55.01 95.67 -0.92
CA PRO A 698 -54.96 96.94 -1.64
C PRO A 698 -54.36 96.82 -3.04
N PHE A 699 -53.36 95.95 -3.22
CA PHE A 699 -52.76 95.68 -4.52
C PHE A 699 -53.77 95.11 -5.52
N LEU A 700 -54.47 94.03 -5.16
CA LEU A 700 -55.43 93.39 -6.05
C LEU A 700 -56.70 94.25 -6.24
N GLN A 701 -57.16 94.94 -5.19
CA GLN A 701 -58.25 95.93 -5.30
C GLN A 701 -57.88 97.08 -6.25
N GLY A 702 -56.62 97.51 -6.24
CA GLY A 702 -56.10 98.51 -7.17
C GLY A 702 -56.29 98.08 -8.62
N ILE A 703 -55.88 96.84 -8.94
CA ILE A 703 -56.07 96.26 -10.28
C ILE A 703 -57.56 96.12 -10.59
N PHE A 704 -58.34 95.56 -9.69
CA PHE A 704 -59.79 95.34 -9.86
C PHE A 704 -60.55 96.64 -10.19
N ARG A 705 -60.28 97.72 -9.45
CA ARG A 705 -60.96 99.03 -9.63
C ARG A 705 -60.70 99.64 -11.01
N THR A 706 -59.58 99.32 -11.68
CA THR A 706 -59.33 99.82 -13.04
C THR A 706 -60.35 99.30 -14.06
N TYR A 707 -61.00 98.17 -13.80
CA TYR A 707 -62.01 97.58 -14.68
C TYR A 707 -63.44 98.06 -14.38
N GLN A 708 -63.67 98.81 -13.30
CA GLN A 708 -65.02 99.26 -12.91
C GLN A 708 -65.71 100.07 -14.01
N SER A 709 -64.98 100.99 -14.64
CA SER A 709 -65.52 101.82 -15.73
C SER A 709 -65.88 100.98 -16.96
N MET A 710 -65.06 99.97 -17.29
CA MET A 710 -65.29 99.10 -18.44
C MET A 710 -66.47 98.16 -18.21
N ALA A 711 -66.64 97.66 -16.98
CA ALA A 711 -67.77 96.82 -16.60
C ALA A 711 -69.08 97.61 -16.62
N ASN A 712 -69.09 98.84 -16.10
CA ASN A 712 -70.27 99.71 -16.13
C ASN A 712 -70.72 100.01 -17.57
N ILE A 713 -69.78 100.22 -18.50
CA ILE A 713 -70.10 100.42 -19.93
C ILE A 713 -70.71 99.16 -20.57
N LYS A 714 -70.25 97.97 -20.16
CA LYS A 714 -70.74 96.69 -20.68
C LYS A 714 -71.97 96.16 -19.92
N GLY A 715 -72.47 96.89 -18.91
CA GLY A 715 -73.56 96.44 -18.06
C GLY A 715 -73.25 95.18 -17.22
N VAL A 716 -71.98 94.95 -16.88
CA VAL A 716 -71.55 93.79 -16.07
C VAL A 716 -71.35 94.22 -14.61
N GLU A 717 -71.94 93.49 -13.67
CA GLU A 717 -71.78 93.71 -12.24
C GLU A 717 -70.41 93.22 -11.77
N LEU A 718 -69.61 94.10 -11.16
CA LEU A 718 -68.30 93.77 -10.58
C LEU A 718 -68.38 93.77 -9.05
N THR A 719 -68.05 92.65 -8.41
CA THR A 719 -67.97 92.55 -6.94
C THR A 719 -66.57 92.11 -6.47
N PHE A 720 -66.06 92.73 -5.40
CA PHE A 720 -64.81 92.33 -4.75
C PHE A 720 -65.07 92.04 -3.29
N GLU A 721 -64.71 90.83 -2.84
CA GLU A 721 -64.89 90.38 -1.47
C GLU A 721 -63.57 89.84 -0.90
N SER A 722 -63.28 90.14 0.36
CA SER A 722 -62.13 89.59 1.07
C SER A 722 -62.52 89.17 2.48
N ASN A 723 -62.08 87.98 2.90
CA ASN A 723 -62.34 87.49 4.25
C ASN A 723 -61.44 88.13 5.32
N ARG A 724 -60.44 88.92 4.92
CA ARG A 724 -59.59 89.72 5.81
C ARG A 724 -59.35 91.13 5.25
N PRO A 725 -59.24 92.15 6.11
CA PRO A 725 -59.06 93.53 5.66
C PRO A 725 -57.67 93.80 5.05
N ALA A 726 -56.64 93.03 5.43
CA ALA A 726 -55.26 93.16 4.97
C ALA A 726 -54.56 91.78 4.96
N ILE A 727 -53.76 91.50 3.92
CA ILE A 727 -52.98 90.26 3.80
C ILE A 727 -51.59 90.58 3.24
N PHE A 728 -50.56 90.57 4.08
CA PHE A 728 -49.18 90.87 3.65
C PHE A 728 -48.48 89.64 3.04
N LEU A 729 -48.01 89.77 1.80
CA LEU A 729 -47.30 88.74 1.04
C LEU A 729 -45.98 89.25 0.46
N TYR A 730 -45.01 88.36 0.31
CA TYR A 730 -43.83 88.60 -0.53
C TYR A 730 -44.16 88.23 -1.98
N PHE A 731 -44.24 89.22 -2.86
CA PHE A 731 -44.44 88.97 -4.28
C PHE A 731 -43.74 90.03 -5.13
N GLU A 732 -43.42 89.66 -6.37
CA GLU A 732 -42.95 90.63 -7.35
C GLU A 732 -44.17 91.30 -8.00
N ARG A 733 -44.34 92.59 -7.69
CA ARG A 733 -45.51 93.36 -8.10
C ARG A 733 -45.74 93.33 -9.62
N ASP A 734 -44.70 93.60 -10.42
CA ASP A 734 -44.81 93.64 -11.90
C ASP A 734 -45.26 92.29 -12.50
N LYS A 735 -44.80 91.17 -11.94
CA LYS A 735 -45.15 89.84 -12.46
C LYS A 735 -46.59 89.48 -12.12
N LEU A 736 -47.00 89.65 -10.87
CA LEU A 736 -48.38 89.34 -10.48
C LEU A 736 -49.38 90.32 -11.10
N GLU A 737 -49.01 91.60 -11.28
CA GLU A 737 -49.86 92.58 -11.95
C GLU A 737 -50.16 92.16 -13.40
N LYS A 738 -49.16 91.66 -14.13
CA LYS A 738 -49.36 91.09 -15.47
C LYS A 738 -50.28 89.88 -15.48
N VAL A 739 -50.17 89.00 -14.48
CA VAL A 739 -51.03 87.82 -14.36
C VAL A 739 -52.49 88.24 -14.12
N PHE A 740 -52.75 89.07 -13.09
CA PHE A 740 -54.11 89.44 -12.72
C PHE A 740 -54.78 90.36 -13.74
N HIS A 741 -54.05 91.26 -14.42
CA HIS A 741 -54.61 92.00 -15.55
C HIS A 741 -55.05 91.08 -16.69
N ASN A 742 -54.27 90.04 -17.01
CA ASN A 742 -54.63 89.11 -18.07
C ASN A 742 -55.88 88.29 -17.69
N LEU A 743 -55.96 87.82 -16.44
CA LEU A 743 -57.13 87.07 -15.96
C LEU A 743 -58.40 87.93 -15.90
N LEU A 744 -58.33 89.13 -15.32
CA LEU A 744 -59.49 90.02 -15.20
C LEU A 744 -59.95 90.60 -16.53
N ALA A 745 -59.01 90.93 -17.43
CA ALA A 745 -59.35 91.36 -18.78
C ALA A 745 -60.10 90.26 -19.54
N ASN A 746 -59.68 89.00 -19.40
CA ASN A 746 -60.37 87.87 -20.02
C ASN A 746 -61.76 87.65 -19.40
N ALA A 747 -61.87 87.62 -18.06
CA ALA A 747 -63.15 87.45 -17.36
C ALA A 747 -64.18 88.52 -17.81
N LEU A 748 -63.80 89.79 -17.84
CA LEU A 748 -64.69 90.87 -18.27
C LEU A 748 -64.99 90.82 -19.79
N LYS A 749 -64.04 90.41 -20.61
CA LYS A 749 -64.22 90.29 -22.07
C LYS A 749 -65.27 89.24 -22.41
N PHE A 750 -65.29 88.11 -21.71
CA PHE A 750 -66.16 86.97 -22.04
C PHE A 750 -67.48 86.92 -21.26
N THR A 751 -67.69 87.81 -20.28
CA THR A 751 -68.99 87.95 -19.59
C THR A 751 -69.96 88.80 -20.42
N PRO A 752 -71.18 88.33 -20.75
CA PRO A 752 -72.19 89.11 -21.49
C PRO A 752 -72.82 90.22 -20.64
N GLU A 753 -73.49 91.18 -21.28
CA GLU A 753 -74.22 92.27 -20.63
C GLU A 753 -75.28 91.73 -19.66
N GLY A 754 -75.40 92.33 -18.47
CA GLY A 754 -76.23 91.83 -17.36
C GLY A 754 -75.59 90.72 -16.51
N GLY A 755 -74.42 90.20 -16.92
CA GLY A 755 -73.65 89.23 -16.14
C GLY A 755 -72.93 89.84 -14.93
N ARG A 756 -72.30 88.98 -14.14
CA ARG A 756 -71.46 89.32 -12.99
C ARG A 756 -70.04 88.73 -13.12
N VAL A 757 -69.05 89.51 -12.70
CA VAL A 757 -67.68 89.09 -12.43
C VAL A 757 -67.36 89.38 -10.96
N SER A 758 -66.94 88.37 -10.21
CA SER A 758 -66.55 88.52 -8.81
C SER A 758 -65.10 88.11 -8.57
N VAL A 759 -64.41 88.86 -7.70
CA VAL A 759 -63.09 88.49 -7.19
C VAL A 759 -63.20 88.31 -5.69
N ALA A 760 -62.98 87.07 -5.24
CA ALA A 760 -62.92 86.73 -3.83
C ALA A 760 -61.48 86.41 -3.42
N VAL A 761 -61.03 86.98 -2.30
CA VAL A 761 -59.74 86.64 -1.70
C VAL A 761 -59.98 86.04 -0.32
N ALA A 762 -59.51 84.81 -0.14
CA ALA A 762 -59.64 84.08 1.12
C ALA A 762 -58.28 83.57 1.60
N VAL A 763 -57.97 83.77 2.88
CA VAL A 763 -56.93 82.99 3.55
C VAL A 763 -57.51 81.62 3.91
N ALA A 764 -57.14 80.59 3.16
CA ALA A 764 -57.51 79.20 3.43
C ALA A 764 -56.53 78.61 4.46
N VAL A 765 -57.01 78.39 5.69
CA VAL A 765 -56.26 77.66 6.73
C VAL A 765 -56.52 76.18 6.50
N ALA A 766 -55.48 75.44 6.12
CA ALA A 766 -55.55 74.03 5.75
C ALA A 766 -56.02 73.15 6.92
N GLY A 767 -57.32 72.90 6.96
CA GLY A 767 -58.00 71.97 7.85
C GLY A 767 -59.40 71.56 7.37
N ALA A 768 -59.88 72.10 6.25
CA ALA A 768 -61.14 71.74 5.63
C ALA A 768 -60.92 71.39 4.15
N GLY A 769 -60.73 70.09 3.89
CA GLY A 769 -60.88 69.47 2.56
C GLY A 769 -59.75 69.71 1.55
N PRO A 770 -59.44 68.73 0.68
CA PRO A 770 -58.42 68.90 -0.35
C PRO A 770 -58.90 69.91 -1.39
N VAL A 771 -58.11 70.97 -1.62
CA VAL A 771 -58.23 71.79 -2.84
C VAL A 771 -57.77 70.91 -4.00
N ALA A 772 -58.74 70.25 -4.63
CA ALA A 772 -58.50 69.48 -5.85
C ALA A 772 -58.26 70.46 -7.01
N MET A 773 -56.98 70.73 -7.30
CA MET A 773 -56.60 71.34 -8.58
C MET A 773 -56.70 70.27 -9.66
N ALA A 774 -57.72 70.36 -10.50
CA ALA A 774 -57.87 69.54 -11.69
C ALA A 774 -56.73 69.83 -12.68
N GLY A 775 -55.67 69.03 -12.63
CA GLY A 775 -54.50 69.19 -13.50
C GLY A 775 -53.31 68.31 -13.13
N GLY A 776 -53.45 66.99 -13.33
CA GLY A 776 -52.44 66.08 -13.89
C GLY A 776 -51.00 65.98 -13.37
N ASP A 777 -50.57 66.67 -12.32
CA ASP A 777 -49.22 66.53 -11.76
C ASP A 777 -49.26 65.89 -10.35
N GLU A 778 -48.94 64.60 -10.29
CA GLU A 778 -48.93 63.75 -9.09
C GLU A 778 -47.78 64.02 -8.09
N ASN A 779 -47.10 65.18 -8.14
CA ASN A 779 -45.95 65.45 -7.26
C ASN A 779 -45.82 66.90 -6.77
N VAL A 780 -46.94 67.61 -6.55
CA VAL A 780 -46.92 68.84 -5.74
C VAL A 780 -47.27 68.47 -4.30
N GLU A 781 -46.25 68.50 -3.44
CA GLU A 781 -46.38 68.30 -2.00
C GLU A 781 -47.50 69.18 -1.41
N ALA A 782 -48.36 68.57 -0.61
CA ALA A 782 -49.42 69.27 0.11
C ALA A 782 -48.81 70.40 0.94
N VAL A 783 -49.02 71.65 0.49
CA VAL A 783 -48.54 72.85 1.18
C VAL A 783 -49.23 72.93 2.52
N SER A 784 -48.54 72.42 3.54
CA SER A 784 -48.94 72.49 4.94
C SER A 784 -48.65 73.90 5.44
N GLY A 785 -49.56 74.82 5.15
CA GLY A 785 -49.45 76.23 5.52
C GLY A 785 -50.69 77.00 5.07
N SER A 786 -50.97 78.12 5.73
CA SER A 786 -52.05 79.02 5.33
C SER A 786 -51.83 79.48 3.89
N ALA A 787 -52.70 79.07 2.97
CA ALA A 787 -52.66 79.48 1.56
C ALA A 787 -53.59 80.69 1.35
N ILE A 788 -53.30 81.48 0.32
CA ILE A 788 -54.22 82.52 -0.13
C ILE A 788 -54.85 82.02 -1.42
N GLU A 789 -56.16 81.87 -1.38
CA GLU A 789 -56.98 81.54 -2.53
C GLU A 789 -57.53 82.84 -3.12
N VAL A 790 -57.25 83.06 -4.40
CA VAL A 790 -57.82 84.15 -5.18
C VAL A 790 -58.74 83.54 -6.22
N THR A 791 -60.04 83.69 -6.02
CA THR A 791 -61.07 83.12 -6.88
C THR A 791 -61.68 84.22 -7.73
N ILE A 792 -61.42 84.16 -9.03
CA ILE A 792 -62.06 85.04 -10.03
C ILE A 792 -63.17 84.23 -10.68
N THR A 793 -64.42 84.64 -10.47
CA THR A 793 -65.59 83.98 -11.03
C THR A 793 -66.27 84.91 -12.01
N ASP A 794 -66.63 84.38 -13.18
CA ASP A 794 -67.42 85.10 -14.16
C ASP A 794 -68.63 84.27 -14.61
N THR A 795 -69.66 84.95 -15.11
CA THR A 795 -70.91 84.33 -15.59
C THR A 795 -70.95 84.22 -17.11
N GLY A 796 -69.78 84.25 -17.76
CA GLY A 796 -69.62 83.98 -19.18
C GLY A 796 -69.90 82.53 -19.56
N PRO A 797 -69.64 82.15 -20.83
CA PRO A 797 -69.98 80.82 -21.37
C PRO A 797 -69.25 79.64 -20.70
N GLY A 798 -68.28 79.91 -19.81
CA GLY A 798 -67.43 78.90 -19.18
C GLY A 798 -66.42 78.28 -20.14
N ILE A 799 -65.49 77.48 -19.59
CA ILE A 799 -64.51 76.72 -20.38
C ILE A 799 -64.98 75.27 -20.46
N PRO A 800 -65.13 74.65 -21.65
CA PRO A 800 -65.48 73.25 -21.79
C PRO A 800 -64.52 72.34 -21.01
N ALA A 801 -65.04 71.33 -20.29
CA ALA A 801 -64.23 70.49 -19.39
C ALA A 801 -63.01 69.82 -20.06
N LYS A 802 -63.10 69.50 -21.36
CA LYS A 802 -61.99 68.93 -22.14
C LYS A 802 -60.82 69.89 -22.38
N GLN A 803 -61.04 71.20 -22.26
CA GLN A 803 -60.04 72.23 -22.53
C GLN A 803 -59.35 72.74 -21.26
N LEU A 804 -59.89 72.41 -20.07
CA LEU A 804 -59.34 72.84 -18.78
C LEU A 804 -57.86 72.48 -18.55
N PRO A 805 -57.33 71.30 -18.94
CA PRO A 805 -55.93 70.96 -18.71
C PRO A 805 -54.93 71.82 -19.51
N PHE A 806 -55.36 72.39 -20.64
CA PHE A 806 -54.49 73.06 -21.60
C PHE A 806 -54.45 74.59 -21.42
N ILE A 807 -55.14 75.14 -20.43
CA ILE A 807 -55.31 76.60 -20.27
C ILE A 807 -54.00 77.34 -19.94
N PHE A 808 -52.99 76.62 -19.44
CA PHE A 808 -51.65 77.16 -19.16
C PHE A 808 -50.58 76.63 -20.13
N ASP A 809 -50.95 75.81 -21.11
CA ASP A 809 -50.01 75.36 -22.13
C ASP A 809 -49.65 76.49 -23.09
N ARG A 810 -48.36 76.54 -23.43
CA ARG A 810 -47.80 77.60 -24.28
C ARG A 810 -48.43 77.53 -25.68
N PHE A 811 -49.02 78.65 -26.14
CA PHE A 811 -49.60 78.86 -27.48
C PHE A 811 -50.90 78.12 -27.82
N TYR A 812 -51.65 77.60 -26.83
CA TYR A 812 -52.94 76.95 -27.05
C TYR A 812 -54.12 77.95 -27.14
N ARG A 813 -55.07 77.76 -28.08
CA ARG A 813 -56.34 78.52 -28.20
C ARG A 813 -57.50 77.60 -28.58
N ALA A 814 -58.63 77.73 -27.89
CA ALA A 814 -59.87 77.00 -28.15
C ALA A 814 -60.75 77.68 -29.20
N ASN A 815 -61.37 76.91 -30.13
CA ASN A 815 -62.24 77.42 -31.20
C ASN A 815 -63.74 77.47 -30.79
N GLU A 816 -64.50 78.42 -31.35
CA GLU A 816 -65.74 79.01 -30.80
C GLU A 816 -67.09 78.48 -31.39
N GLN A 817 -67.22 77.20 -31.77
CA GLN A 817 -68.46 76.66 -32.38
C GLN A 817 -68.87 75.30 -31.80
N GLU A 818 -69.68 75.29 -30.73
CA GLU A 818 -70.56 74.17 -30.34
C GLU A 818 -71.67 74.76 -29.43
N HIS A 819 -72.90 74.88 -29.94
CA HIS A 819 -74.05 75.57 -29.30
C HIS A 819 -74.78 74.68 -28.27
N PHE A 820 -75.14 75.27 -27.14
CA PHE A 820 -75.97 74.74 -26.03
C PHE A 820 -77.44 74.47 -26.43
N ASP A 821 -78.01 73.32 -26.02
CA ASP A 821 -79.46 73.06 -25.97
C ASP A 821 -79.88 72.76 -24.52
N PRO A 822 -80.80 73.54 -23.89
CA PRO A 822 -81.05 73.48 -22.45
C PRO A 822 -82.30 72.68 -22.12
N LEU A 823 -82.25 71.34 -22.07
CA LEU A 823 -83.32 70.50 -21.48
C LEU A 823 -82.84 69.07 -21.18
N ASN A 824 -81.94 68.90 -20.21
CA ASN A 824 -81.92 67.68 -19.38
C ASN A 824 -81.09 67.87 -18.09
N LYS A 825 -81.80 67.87 -16.95
CA LYS A 825 -81.31 67.63 -15.59
C LYS A 825 -82.02 66.34 -15.11
N PRO A 826 -81.64 65.70 -14.00
CA PRO A 826 -80.32 65.46 -13.42
C PRO A 826 -80.15 63.97 -12.99
N ALA A 827 -78.95 63.57 -12.59
CA ALA A 827 -78.74 62.70 -11.42
C ALA A 827 -77.25 62.72 -11.05
N ALA A 828 -76.95 63.26 -9.89
CA ALA A 828 -75.65 63.21 -9.26
C ALA A 828 -75.43 61.84 -8.60
N GLU A 829 -74.19 61.34 -8.66
CA GLU A 829 -73.47 60.94 -7.44
C GLU A 829 -71.96 60.81 -7.73
N LYS A 830 -71.21 61.67 -7.01
CA LYS A 830 -69.75 61.84 -6.86
C LYS A 830 -68.94 62.56 -7.94
#